data_AF-A0AA38GP51-F1
#
_entry.id   AF-A0AA38GP51-F1
#
_cell.length_a   1.000
_cell.length_b   1.000
_cell.length_c   1.000
_cell.angle_alpha   90.00
_cell.angle_beta   90.00
_cell.angle_gamma   90.00
#
_symmetry.space_group_name_H-M   'P 1'
#
loop_
_entity.id
_entity.type
_entity.pdbx_description
1 polymer ?
#
loop_
_entity_poly.entity_id
_entity_poly.type
_entity_poly.pdbx_seq_one_letter_code
_entity_poly.pdbx_strand_id
1 'polypeptide(L)'
;QAGGGSADIDNKMSGHDARYFSTTKKGEISEFKDELNSQYKDKKKDAVKKVIAAMTVGKDVSSLFTDVVNCMQTENLELKKLVYLYLINYAKSQPDLAILAVNTFVKDSQDPNPLIRALAVRTMGCIRVDKITEYLCDPLQRCLKDDDPYVRKTAAICVAKLYDINAELVEDRGFLENLKDLISDSNPMVVANAVAALAEIQEHSSRAIFEITSHTLFKLLAALNECTEWGQVFILDALSKYKATDARDAENIVERVTPRLQHANCAVVLSAVKVILQQMELITSTDVVRNLCKKMAPPLVTLLSAEPEIQYVALRNINLIVQRRPTILAHEIKVFFCKYNDPIYVKMEKLEIMIKLASDRNIDQVLLEFKEYATEVDVDFVRKAVRAIGRCAIKLERAAERCISVLLELIKIKVNYVVQEAIIVIKDIFRRYPNTYESIIATLCESLDTLDEPEAKASMIWIIGEYAERIDNADELLESFLETFPEEPAQVQLQLLTATVKLFLKKPTEGPQQMIQVVLNNATQETDNPDLRDRAYIYWRLLSTDPEAAKDVVLAEKPVISDDSNQLDPSLLDELLANIATLASVYHKPPDAFVSRVKPTIQRPEDDEEFPNGLDSGPSEPSAPATEFNSTSASASSNVPHVPAQVVPPAASSAAPVPDLLSDLLGLDNALVPVDQPVAASGHPLPVLLSASAGQGLEISGQVLRRDGQIFYGLKFENNTSTPLDGFMIQFNKNMFGLAAAGPLQVPPVQPGSSASTLLPMVLFQNISPGPPSTLLQVAVKNNQQPVWYFNDNIPFQVLFTEDGRIERAAFLETWKSLPDSHEIVKELSNSIISNVDVTIDKLAASNVFFIAKRPLRDTNQEALYLSAKLPRNIPILIEMTALIGNPGVNMRNQDSKSRNGPTLL
;
A
#
# COMPACT_ATOMS: atom_id res chain seq x y z
N GLN A 1 2.29 15.77 11.67
CA GLN A 1 1.47 14.53 11.69
C GLN A 1 1.05 14.24 13.12
N ALA A 2 -0.21 14.46 13.50
CA ALA A 2 -0.69 14.27 14.87
C ALA A 2 -2.04 13.56 14.85
N GLY A 3 -2.01 12.23 14.73
CA GLY A 3 -3.22 11.40 14.74
C GLY A 3 -3.03 10.00 15.33
N GLY A 4 -1.80 9.59 15.68
CA GLY A 4 -1.52 8.22 16.14
C GLY A 4 -1.90 7.90 17.59
N GLY A 5 -2.27 8.88 18.40
CA GLY A 5 -2.49 8.68 19.84
C GLY A 5 -3.88 8.17 20.26
N SER A 6 -4.84 8.07 19.33
CA SER A 6 -6.22 7.69 19.67
C SER A 6 -6.52 6.19 19.53
N ALA A 7 -5.64 5.41 18.89
CA ALA A 7 -5.89 4.00 18.60
C ALA A 7 -5.36 3.02 19.68
N ASP A 8 -4.41 3.44 20.51
CA ASP A 8 -3.78 2.55 21.52
C ASP A 8 -4.57 2.42 22.83
N ILE A 9 -5.69 3.12 22.98
CA ILE A 9 -6.55 3.01 24.18
C ILE A 9 -7.51 1.80 24.07
N ASP A 10 -7.79 1.31 22.87
CA ASP A 10 -8.73 0.20 22.67
C ASP A 10 -8.14 -1.17 23.04
N ASN A 11 -6.81 -1.34 23.04
CA ASN A 11 -6.19 -2.67 23.18
C ASN A 11 -5.80 -3.07 24.61
N LYS A 12 -6.14 -2.25 25.62
CA LYS A 12 -5.96 -2.56 27.06
C LYS A 12 -7.24 -2.38 27.87
N MET A 13 -8.39 -2.64 27.27
CA MET A 13 -9.66 -2.72 27.97
C MET A 13 -9.88 -4.13 28.52
N SER A 14 -9.85 -4.26 29.84
CA SER A 14 -10.45 -5.41 30.55
C SER A 14 -11.85 -5.66 29.97
N GLY A 15 -12.28 -6.91 29.82
CA GLY A 15 -13.59 -7.28 29.26
C GLY A 15 -14.82 -6.61 29.92
N HIS A 16 -14.62 -5.90 31.03
CA HIS A 16 -15.60 -4.99 31.64
C HIS A 16 -15.81 -3.65 30.91
N ASP A 17 -14.80 -3.10 30.23
CA ASP A 17 -14.81 -1.74 29.65
C ASP A 17 -15.54 -1.67 28.28
N ALA A 18 -15.69 -2.79 27.57
CA ALA A 18 -16.46 -2.86 26.31
C ALA A 18 -17.95 -2.51 26.48
N ARG A 19 -18.48 -2.61 27.70
CA ARG A 19 -19.88 -2.24 28.02
C ARG A 19 -20.14 -0.74 27.80
N TYR A 20 -19.12 0.11 27.92
CA TYR A 20 -19.26 1.56 27.82
C TYR A 20 -19.51 2.10 26.40
N PHE A 21 -19.29 1.29 25.35
CA PHE A 21 -19.51 1.68 23.94
C PHE A 21 -20.91 1.31 23.41
N SER A 22 -21.72 0.59 24.20
CA SER A 22 -23.01 0.03 23.77
C SER A 22 -24.23 0.93 24.05
N THR A 23 -24.04 2.05 24.75
CA THR A 23 -25.16 2.90 25.20
C THR A 23 -25.32 4.11 24.27
N THR A 24 -26.38 4.08 23.46
CA THR A 24 -26.91 5.20 22.67
C THR A 24 -28.37 5.44 23.02
N LYS A 25 -28.64 5.80 24.28
CA LYS A 25 -29.94 6.25 24.78
C LYS A 25 -30.01 7.78 24.82
N LYS A 26 -31.16 8.35 24.50
CA LYS A 26 -31.44 9.79 24.72
C LYS A 26 -31.50 10.06 26.24
N GLY A 27 -30.72 11.01 26.75
CA GLY A 27 -30.68 11.40 28.17
C GLY A 27 -29.35 11.13 28.91
N GLU A 28 -28.41 10.43 28.28
CA GLU A 28 -27.13 9.99 28.88
C GLU A 28 -26.25 11.14 29.41
N ILE A 29 -26.28 12.32 28.79
CA ILE A 29 -25.44 13.46 29.22
C ILE A 29 -25.81 13.93 30.64
N SER A 30 -27.10 13.89 31.00
CA SER A 30 -27.54 14.23 32.35
C SER A 30 -27.10 13.18 33.36
N GLU A 31 -27.19 11.90 32.99
CA GLU A 31 -26.72 10.79 33.82
C GLU A 31 -25.21 10.88 34.05
N PHE A 32 -24.42 11.18 33.00
CA PHE A 32 -22.98 11.39 33.14
C PHE A 32 -22.66 12.56 34.06
N LYS A 33 -23.42 13.66 33.98
CA LYS A 33 -23.25 14.81 34.87
C LYS A 33 -23.49 14.43 36.34
N ASP A 34 -24.51 13.64 36.62
CA ASP A 34 -24.83 13.17 37.97
C ASP A 34 -23.75 12.20 38.50
N GLU A 35 -23.26 11.30 37.64
CA GLU A 35 -22.20 10.35 38.00
C GLU A 35 -20.84 11.04 38.23
N LEU A 36 -20.49 12.06 37.42
CA LEU A 36 -19.27 12.87 37.59
C LEU A 36 -19.25 13.66 38.90
N ASN A 37 -20.44 14.10 39.36
CA ASN A 37 -20.60 14.81 40.62
C ASN A 37 -20.77 13.88 41.83
N SER A 38 -20.70 12.56 41.64
CA SER A 38 -20.80 11.57 42.73
C SER A 38 -19.66 11.69 43.73
N GLN A 39 -19.90 11.39 45.02
CA GLN A 39 -18.84 11.36 46.04
C GLN A 39 -17.92 10.12 45.92
N TYR A 40 -18.37 9.09 45.22
CA TYR A 40 -17.63 7.84 45.06
C TYR A 40 -16.61 7.93 43.92
N LYS A 41 -15.33 7.72 44.23
CA LYS A 41 -14.22 7.81 43.26
C LYS A 41 -14.36 6.84 42.10
N ASP A 42 -14.83 5.62 42.35
CA ASP A 42 -15.01 4.61 41.30
C ASP A 42 -16.12 4.99 40.31
N LYS A 43 -17.22 5.57 40.82
CA LYS A 43 -18.30 6.09 39.96
C LYS A 43 -17.83 7.23 39.07
N LYS A 44 -17.01 8.15 39.59
CA LYS A 44 -16.39 9.21 38.78
C LYS A 44 -15.50 8.64 37.68
N LYS A 45 -14.72 7.61 37.99
CA LYS A 45 -13.85 6.92 37.04
C LYS A 45 -14.64 6.30 35.90
N ASP A 46 -15.70 5.56 36.23
CA ASP A 46 -16.58 4.95 35.23
C ASP A 46 -17.32 5.99 34.41
N ALA A 47 -17.77 7.09 35.03
CA ALA A 47 -18.40 8.21 34.35
C ALA A 47 -17.45 8.86 33.32
N VAL A 48 -16.20 9.13 33.70
CA VAL A 48 -15.20 9.68 32.77
C VAL A 48 -14.92 8.69 31.63
N LYS A 49 -14.84 7.37 31.89
CA LYS A 49 -14.72 6.35 30.84
C LYS A 49 -15.90 6.40 29.85
N LYS A 50 -17.13 6.50 30.35
CA LYS A 50 -18.34 6.68 29.51
C LYS A 50 -18.29 7.96 28.68
N VAL A 51 -17.82 9.06 29.26
CA VAL A 51 -17.65 10.34 28.56
C VAL A 51 -16.61 10.23 27.44
N ILE A 52 -15.47 9.57 27.70
CA ILE A 52 -14.46 9.31 26.67
C ILE A 52 -15.01 8.39 25.56
N ALA A 53 -15.78 7.36 25.91
CA ALA A 53 -16.45 6.51 24.93
C ALA A 53 -17.47 7.28 24.07
N ALA A 54 -18.23 8.22 24.66
CA ALA A 54 -19.11 9.09 23.91
C ALA A 54 -18.32 10.03 22.96
N MET A 55 -17.18 10.54 23.42
CA MET A 55 -16.27 11.37 22.63
C MET A 55 -15.67 10.60 21.44
N THR A 56 -15.27 9.33 21.62
CA THR A 56 -14.70 8.51 20.53
C THR A 56 -15.76 8.11 19.48
N VAL A 57 -17.03 8.00 19.88
CA VAL A 57 -18.17 7.81 18.96
C VAL A 57 -18.56 9.12 18.24
N GLY A 58 -17.94 10.26 18.61
CA GLY A 58 -18.20 11.56 17.99
C GLY A 58 -19.43 12.32 18.54
N LYS A 59 -19.95 11.92 19.72
CA LYS A 59 -20.99 12.71 20.40
C LYS A 59 -20.36 13.94 21.06
N ASP A 60 -21.06 15.07 20.98
CA ASP A 60 -20.62 16.26 21.71
C ASP A 60 -20.90 16.13 23.22
N VAL A 61 -19.82 16.07 24.00
CA VAL A 61 -19.84 16.04 25.46
C VAL A 61 -19.24 17.32 26.07
N SER A 62 -19.14 18.40 25.29
CA SER A 62 -18.62 19.71 25.72
C SER A 62 -19.39 20.35 26.88
N SER A 63 -20.68 20.00 27.04
CA SER A 63 -21.51 20.49 28.17
C SER A 63 -21.05 19.99 29.54
N LEU A 64 -20.20 18.95 29.58
CA LEU A 64 -19.67 18.34 30.81
C LEU A 64 -18.31 18.93 31.20
N PHE A 65 -17.81 19.96 30.51
CA PHE A 65 -16.44 20.43 30.66
C PHE A 65 -16.11 20.82 32.11
N THR A 66 -16.97 21.60 32.77
CA THR A 66 -16.79 21.99 34.17
C THR A 66 -16.80 20.79 35.11
N ASP A 67 -17.69 19.83 34.86
CA ASP A 67 -17.83 18.62 35.69
C ASP A 67 -16.59 17.71 35.56
N VAL A 68 -16.05 17.60 34.35
CA VAL A 68 -14.82 16.84 34.06
C VAL A 68 -13.58 17.53 34.65
N VAL A 69 -13.46 18.86 34.52
CA VAL A 69 -12.35 19.63 35.11
C VAL A 69 -12.36 19.51 36.65
N ASN A 70 -13.53 19.48 37.29
CA ASN A 70 -13.62 19.22 38.73
C ASN A 70 -13.08 17.84 39.15
N CYS A 71 -13.05 16.88 38.23
CA CYS A 71 -12.49 15.55 38.48
C CYS A 71 -10.97 15.48 38.26
N MET A 72 -10.34 16.57 37.81
CA MET A 72 -8.90 16.66 37.54
C MET A 72 -8.04 16.61 38.81
N GLN A 73 -8.56 17.13 39.93
CA GLN A 73 -7.87 17.14 41.23
C GLN A 73 -7.94 15.76 41.90
N THR A 74 -7.16 14.82 41.38
CA THR A 74 -7.08 13.44 41.86
C THR A 74 -5.64 12.93 41.83
N GLU A 75 -5.30 12.04 42.76
CA GLU A 75 -4.02 11.32 42.78
C GLU A 75 -4.04 10.08 41.88
N ASN A 76 -5.23 9.66 41.40
CA ASN A 76 -5.35 8.53 40.50
C ASN A 76 -4.86 8.89 39.08
N LEU A 77 -3.72 8.32 38.69
CA LEU A 77 -3.08 8.55 37.39
C LEU A 77 -3.97 8.17 36.20
N GLU A 78 -4.77 7.11 36.31
CA GLU A 78 -5.66 6.65 35.24
C GLU A 78 -6.76 7.70 34.99
N LEU A 79 -7.41 8.16 36.06
CA LEU A 79 -8.44 9.19 35.97
C LEU A 79 -7.86 10.50 35.43
N LYS A 80 -6.67 10.90 35.91
CA LYS A 80 -5.96 12.09 35.43
C LYS A 80 -5.65 12.03 33.94
N LYS A 81 -5.19 10.87 33.43
CA LYS A 81 -4.95 10.64 31.99
C LYS A 81 -6.23 10.83 31.15
N LEU A 82 -7.35 10.27 31.60
CA LEU A 82 -8.62 10.38 30.88
C LEU A 82 -9.14 11.83 30.87
N VAL A 83 -9.08 12.52 32.01
CA VAL A 83 -9.46 13.94 32.11
C VAL A 83 -8.56 14.79 31.20
N TYR A 84 -7.25 14.57 31.20
CA TYR A 84 -6.32 15.30 30.33
C TYR A 84 -6.60 15.07 28.84
N LEU A 85 -6.93 13.83 28.45
CA LEU A 85 -7.33 13.51 27.07
C LEU A 85 -8.59 14.27 26.65
N TYR A 86 -9.60 14.32 27.53
CA TYR A 86 -10.81 15.12 27.30
C TYR A 86 -10.48 16.60 27.11
N LEU A 87 -9.63 17.17 27.98
CA LEU A 87 -9.22 18.58 27.88
C LEU A 87 -8.50 18.89 26.56
N ILE A 88 -7.59 18.03 26.09
CA ILE A 88 -6.88 18.26 24.81
C ILE A 88 -7.86 18.43 23.64
N ASN A 89 -8.93 17.63 23.62
CA ASN A 89 -9.89 17.65 22.52
C ASN A 89 -10.87 18.85 22.61
N TYR A 90 -11.36 19.18 23.81
CA TYR A 90 -12.40 20.21 23.98
C TYR A 90 -11.86 21.61 24.34
N ALA A 91 -10.60 21.76 24.75
CA ALA A 91 -10.04 23.06 25.14
C ALA A 91 -10.05 24.08 24.00
N LYS A 92 -9.93 23.65 22.74
CA LYS A 92 -10.05 24.55 21.58
C LYS A 92 -11.46 25.12 21.43
N SER A 93 -12.48 24.32 21.72
CA SER A 93 -13.89 24.73 21.62
C SER A 93 -14.33 25.60 22.81
N GLN A 94 -13.65 25.48 23.96
CA GLN A 94 -13.96 26.22 25.20
C GLN A 94 -12.68 26.77 25.86
N PRO A 95 -12.03 27.79 25.26
CA PRO A 95 -10.74 28.30 25.75
C PRO A 95 -10.82 28.98 27.12
N ASP A 96 -11.92 29.69 27.43
CA ASP A 96 -12.05 30.41 28.71
C ASP A 96 -12.20 29.45 29.90
N LEU A 97 -12.90 28.33 29.72
CA LEU A 97 -13.01 27.30 30.76
C LEU A 97 -11.72 26.50 30.92
N ALA A 98 -10.92 26.35 29.86
CA ALA A 98 -9.63 25.67 29.92
C ALA A 98 -8.62 26.38 30.85
N ILE A 99 -8.78 27.69 31.09
CA ILE A 99 -7.95 28.46 32.04
C ILE A 99 -8.08 27.89 33.47
N LEU A 100 -9.25 27.35 33.84
CA LEU A 100 -9.48 26.74 35.16
C LEU A 100 -8.55 25.54 35.42
N ALA A 101 -8.10 24.87 34.36
CA ALA A 101 -7.19 23.73 34.45
C ALA A 101 -5.71 24.12 34.59
N VAL A 102 -5.34 25.35 34.23
CA VAL A 102 -3.94 25.82 34.23
C VAL A 102 -3.32 25.72 35.62
N ASN A 103 -4.03 26.17 36.66
CA ASN A 103 -3.54 26.08 38.03
C ASN A 103 -3.26 24.63 38.46
N THR A 104 -4.12 23.70 38.03
CA THR A 104 -3.93 22.27 38.31
C THR A 104 -2.75 21.71 37.53
N PHE A 105 -2.54 22.10 36.27
CA PHE A 105 -1.36 21.69 35.52
C PHE A 105 -0.05 22.22 36.11
N VAL A 106 -0.02 23.49 36.54
CA VAL A 106 1.16 24.08 37.20
C VAL A 106 1.46 23.34 38.51
N LYS A 107 0.43 22.98 39.28
CA LYS A 107 0.59 22.16 40.48
C LYS A 107 1.11 20.76 40.16
N ASP A 108 0.52 20.10 39.15
CA ASP A 108 0.91 18.76 38.72
C ASP A 108 2.33 18.71 38.11
N SER A 109 2.80 19.82 37.52
CA SER A 109 4.18 19.95 37.04
C SER A 109 5.24 19.92 38.15
N GLN A 110 4.83 20.08 39.41
CA GLN A 110 5.67 20.04 40.60
C GLN A 110 5.36 18.82 41.50
N ASP A 111 4.56 17.88 41.00
CA ASP A 111 4.22 16.68 41.74
C ASP A 111 5.47 15.81 42.00
N PRO A 112 5.60 15.14 43.16
CA PRO A 112 6.71 14.24 43.43
C PRO A 112 6.87 13.13 42.38
N ASN A 113 5.77 12.70 41.75
CA ASN A 113 5.78 11.65 40.74
C ASN A 113 6.21 12.20 39.36
N PRO A 114 7.36 11.74 38.80
CA PRO A 114 7.85 12.20 37.50
C PRO A 114 6.87 11.92 36.36
N LEU A 115 6.06 10.86 36.45
CA LEU A 115 5.07 10.54 35.43
C LEU A 115 3.93 11.57 35.41
N ILE A 116 3.55 12.13 36.55
CA ILE A 116 2.53 13.18 36.64
C ILE A 116 3.10 14.50 36.12
N ARG A 117 4.35 14.85 36.50
CA ARG A 117 5.04 16.05 35.99
C ARG A 117 5.13 16.05 34.46
N ALA A 118 5.66 14.96 33.90
CA ALA A 118 5.80 14.80 32.46
C ALA A 118 4.44 14.80 31.74
N LEU A 119 3.43 14.16 32.33
CA LEU A 119 2.07 14.14 31.77
C LEU A 119 1.45 15.53 31.74
N ALA A 120 1.62 16.34 32.80
CA ALA A 120 1.12 17.71 32.86
C ALA A 120 1.75 18.59 31.77
N VAL A 121 3.09 18.62 31.68
CA VAL A 121 3.80 19.42 30.66
C VAL A 121 3.45 18.97 29.25
N ARG A 122 3.38 17.65 29.00
CA ARG A 122 2.99 17.11 27.69
C ARG A 122 1.57 17.52 27.29
N THR A 123 0.63 17.48 28.24
CA THR A 123 -0.75 17.87 27.98
C THR A 123 -0.88 19.36 27.74
N MET A 124 -0.22 20.21 28.55
CA MET A 124 -0.19 21.64 28.33
C MET A 124 0.37 21.99 26.94
N GLY A 125 1.46 21.36 26.51
CA GLY A 125 2.03 21.57 25.17
C GLY A 125 1.18 21.05 24.01
N CYS A 126 0.15 20.25 24.28
CA CYS A 126 -0.82 19.84 23.26
C CYS A 126 -2.01 20.81 23.14
N ILE A 127 -2.24 21.67 24.15
CA ILE A 127 -3.35 22.63 24.15
C ILE A 127 -2.91 23.88 23.39
N ARG A 128 -3.46 24.07 22.19
CA ARG A 128 -3.16 25.22 21.33
C ARG A 128 -4.08 26.41 21.67
N VAL A 129 -3.90 26.99 22.86
CA VAL A 129 -4.61 28.20 23.31
C VAL A 129 -3.58 29.20 23.81
N ASP A 130 -3.47 30.36 23.15
CA ASP A 130 -2.39 31.33 23.37
C ASP A 130 -2.23 31.76 24.84
N LYS A 131 -3.36 31.98 25.53
CA LYS A 131 -3.36 32.32 26.96
C LYS A 131 -2.70 31.24 27.83
N ILE A 132 -2.78 29.96 27.46
CA ILE A 132 -2.22 28.82 28.21
C ILE A 132 -0.72 28.67 27.90
N THR A 133 -0.32 29.01 26.68
CA THR A 133 1.06 28.93 26.19
C THR A 133 2.06 29.69 27.08
N GLU A 134 1.69 30.88 27.56
CA GLU A 134 2.54 31.66 28.47
C GLU A 134 2.75 30.97 29.83
N TYR A 135 1.70 30.34 30.38
CA TYR A 135 1.78 29.62 31.66
C TYR A 135 2.56 28.30 31.56
N LEU A 136 2.82 27.79 30.35
CA LEU A 136 3.65 26.61 30.14
C LEU A 136 5.14 26.92 30.29
N CYS A 137 5.60 28.16 30.03
CA CYS A 137 7.03 28.47 29.99
C CYS A 137 7.74 28.12 31.30
N ASP A 138 7.23 28.55 32.46
CA ASP A 138 7.87 28.30 33.74
C ASP A 138 7.91 26.80 34.13
N PRO A 139 6.80 26.04 34.05
CA PRO A 139 6.83 24.58 34.18
C PRO A 139 7.82 23.89 33.23
N LEU A 140 7.81 24.28 31.96
CA LEU A 140 8.66 23.68 30.93
C LEU A 140 10.14 23.90 31.24
N GLN A 141 10.52 25.11 31.65
CA GLN A 141 11.90 25.47 32.00
C GLN A 141 12.43 24.64 33.18
N ARG A 142 11.57 24.38 34.18
CA ARG A 142 11.93 23.48 35.29
C ARG A 142 12.07 22.03 34.81
N CYS A 143 11.15 21.55 33.99
CA CYS A 143 11.16 20.17 33.49
C CYS A 143 12.35 19.85 32.56
N LEU A 144 12.91 20.84 31.86
CA LEU A 144 14.16 20.67 31.10
C LEU A 144 15.38 20.39 32.01
N LYS A 145 15.33 20.84 33.27
CA LYS A 145 16.38 20.67 34.28
C LYS A 145 15.99 19.66 35.37
N ASP A 146 14.96 18.85 35.14
CA ASP A 146 14.48 17.85 36.09
C ASP A 146 15.52 16.74 36.29
N ASP A 147 15.55 16.10 37.46
CA ASP A 147 16.45 14.98 37.75
C ASP A 147 16.09 13.72 36.95
N ASP A 148 14.80 13.55 36.61
CA ASP A 148 14.29 12.36 35.94
C ASP A 148 14.41 12.46 34.40
N PRO A 149 15.06 11.49 33.72
CA PRO A 149 15.21 11.49 32.27
C PRO A 149 13.89 11.44 31.48
N TYR A 150 12.84 10.81 32.03
CA TYR A 150 11.53 10.75 31.39
C TYR A 150 10.86 12.13 31.34
N VAL A 151 11.07 12.95 32.36
CA VAL A 151 10.58 14.33 32.38
C VAL A 151 11.37 15.18 31.38
N ARG A 152 12.71 15.13 31.40
CA ARG A 152 13.56 15.89 30.47
C ARG A 152 13.29 15.57 29.00
N LYS A 153 13.17 14.28 28.64
CA LYS A 153 12.86 13.89 27.25
C LYS A 153 11.47 14.36 26.81
N THR A 154 10.51 14.39 27.73
CA THR A 154 9.15 14.87 27.44
C THR A 154 9.14 16.39 27.27
N ALA A 155 9.91 17.10 28.10
CA ALA A 155 10.11 18.53 27.99
C ALA A 155 10.75 18.91 26.65
N ALA A 156 11.77 18.18 26.19
CA ALA A 156 12.41 18.41 24.88
C ALA A 156 11.39 18.37 23.71
N ILE A 157 10.52 17.36 23.65
CA ILE A 157 9.45 17.28 22.64
C ILE A 157 8.43 18.42 22.81
N CYS A 158 8.14 18.81 24.05
CA CYS A 158 7.24 19.92 24.33
C CYS A 158 7.77 21.26 23.81
N VAL A 159 9.09 21.48 23.84
CA VAL A 159 9.74 22.66 23.23
C VAL A 159 9.47 22.71 21.72
N ALA A 160 9.60 21.59 20.99
CA ALA A 160 9.27 21.57 19.56
C ALA A 160 7.80 21.92 19.29
N LYS A 161 6.88 21.38 20.08
CA LYS A 161 5.44 21.73 19.97
C LYS A 161 5.17 23.19 20.30
N LEU A 162 5.90 23.76 21.26
CA LEU A 162 5.77 25.17 21.61
C LEU A 162 6.28 26.06 20.48
N TYR A 163 7.37 25.67 19.80
CA TYR A 163 7.91 26.38 18.64
C TYR A 163 6.90 26.43 17.49
N ASP A 164 6.17 25.34 17.25
CA ASP A 164 5.09 25.28 16.24
C ASP A 164 3.91 26.22 16.55
N ILE A 165 3.70 26.57 17.82
CA ILE A 165 2.61 27.46 18.26
C ILE A 165 3.10 28.92 18.25
N ASN A 166 4.23 29.19 18.91
CA ASN A 166 4.81 30.51 19.03
C ASN A 166 6.34 30.41 19.09
N ALA A 167 6.99 30.59 17.93
CA ALA A 167 8.44 30.53 17.79
C ALA A 167 9.17 31.67 18.54
N GLU A 168 8.62 32.89 18.52
CA GLU A 168 9.22 34.06 19.16
C GLU A 168 9.37 33.85 20.68
N LEU A 169 8.32 33.32 21.32
CA LEU A 169 8.34 33.02 22.75
C LEU A 169 9.41 31.98 23.11
N VAL A 170 9.69 31.02 22.21
CA VAL A 170 10.73 30.00 22.42
C VAL A 170 12.13 30.61 22.35
N GLU A 171 12.33 31.53 21.41
CA GLU A 171 13.59 32.28 21.24
C GLU A 171 13.84 33.22 22.43
N ASP A 172 12.85 34.03 22.82
CA ASP A 172 12.98 35.03 23.89
C ASP A 172 13.26 34.41 25.27
N ARG A 173 12.69 33.23 25.53
CA ARG A 173 12.89 32.50 26.79
C ARG A 173 14.17 31.66 26.82
N GLY A 174 14.91 31.59 25.72
CA GLY A 174 16.15 30.83 25.61
C GLY A 174 15.95 29.30 25.70
N PHE A 175 14.81 28.79 25.23
CA PHE A 175 14.54 27.36 25.22
C PHE A 175 15.40 26.62 24.18
N LEU A 176 15.85 27.32 23.13
CA LEU A 176 16.73 26.76 22.11
C LEU A 176 18.12 26.45 22.68
N GLU A 177 18.71 27.31 23.52
CA GLU A 177 20.00 26.98 24.16
C GLU A 177 19.85 25.79 25.11
N ASN A 178 18.78 25.76 25.91
CA ASN A 178 18.54 24.64 26.83
C ASN A 178 18.40 23.31 26.06
N LEU A 179 17.75 23.31 24.90
CA LEU A 179 17.62 22.12 24.06
C LEU A 179 18.96 21.67 23.46
N LYS A 180 19.84 22.62 23.09
CA LYS A 180 21.21 22.33 22.64
C LYS A 180 22.05 21.73 23.76
N ASP A 181 21.90 22.22 24.99
CA ASP A 181 22.60 21.68 26.16
C ASP A 181 22.19 20.22 26.43
N LEU A 182 20.91 19.87 26.21
CA LEU A 182 20.40 18.49 26.34
C LEU A 182 21.03 17.49 25.37
N ILE A 183 21.71 17.92 24.29
CA ILE A 183 22.48 17.01 23.43
C ILE A 183 23.67 16.40 24.20
N SER A 184 24.12 17.08 25.26
CA SER A 184 25.20 16.62 26.13
C SER A 184 24.70 15.88 27.38
N ASP A 185 23.42 15.51 27.42
CA ASP A 185 22.85 14.78 28.56
C ASP A 185 23.50 13.40 28.74
N SER A 186 23.62 12.98 29.99
CA SER A 186 24.06 11.64 30.39
C SER A 186 23.15 10.51 29.87
N ASN A 187 21.85 10.78 29.65
CA ASN A 187 20.88 9.78 29.24
C ASN A 187 20.64 9.82 27.72
N PRO A 188 20.93 8.72 26.99
CA PRO A 188 20.76 8.66 25.54
C PRO A 188 19.33 8.92 25.05
N MET A 189 18.30 8.58 25.84
CA MET A 189 16.90 8.84 25.45
C MET A 189 16.57 10.34 25.44
N VAL A 190 17.19 11.13 26.33
CA VAL A 190 17.02 12.58 26.35
C VAL A 190 17.72 13.18 25.14
N VAL A 191 18.95 12.75 24.86
CA VAL A 191 19.72 13.16 23.67
C VAL A 191 18.94 12.89 22.39
N ALA A 192 18.41 11.68 22.21
CA ALA A 192 17.64 11.32 21.03
C ALA A 192 16.40 12.21 20.80
N ASN A 193 15.65 12.51 21.86
CA ASN A 193 14.47 13.36 21.77
C ASN A 193 14.83 14.84 21.61
N ALA A 194 15.96 15.29 22.16
CA ALA A 194 16.49 16.63 21.91
C ALA A 194 16.91 16.80 20.45
N VAL A 195 17.57 15.79 19.86
CA VAL A 195 17.92 15.78 18.43
C VAL A 195 16.66 15.77 17.56
N ALA A 196 15.66 14.95 17.88
CA ALA A 196 14.40 14.94 17.14
C ALA A 196 13.69 16.30 17.19
N ALA A 197 13.62 16.91 18.37
CA ALA A 197 13.03 18.23 18.55
C ALA A 197 13.80 19.32 17.77
N LEU A 198 15.13 19.31 17.82
CA LEU A 198 15.97 20.27 17.07
C LEU A 198 15.86 20.07 15.56
N ALA A 199 15.77 18.83 15.09
CA ALA A 199 15.59 18.52 13.68
C ALA A 199 14.24 19.04 13.15
N GLU A 200 13.15 18.85 13.91
CA GLU A 200 11.83 19.39 13.56
C GLU A 200 11.84 20.94 13.54
N ILE A 201 12.40 21.57 14.57
CA ILE A 201 12.50 23.04 14.66
C ILE A 201 13.31 23.60 13.48
N GLN A 202 14.38 22.91 13.06
CA GLN A 202 15.20 23.32 11.92
C GLN A 202 14.43 23.28 10.60
N GLU A 203 13.43 22.40 10.45
CA GLU A 203 12.62 22.32 9.24
C GLU A 203 11.58 23.43 9.14
N HIS A 204 11.14 23.97 10.29
CA HIS A 204 10.21 25.10 10.37
C HIS A 204 10.90 26.47 10.43
N SER A 205 12.18 26.51 10.83
CA SER A 205 12.95 27.74 10.89
C SER A 205 13.64 28.07 9.56
N SER A 206 13.71 29.36 9.24
CA SER A 206 14.55 29.87 8.15
C SER A 206 16.02 30.04 8.54
N ARG A 207 16.33 30.00 9.84
CA ARG A 207 17.69 30.12 10.38
C ARG A 207 18.29 28.74 10.65
N ALA A 208 19.61 28.63 10.54
CA ALA A 208 20.33 27.45 10.98
C ALA A 208 20.39 27.44 12.52
N ILE A 209 19.44 26.74 13.15
CA ILE A 209 19.36 26.59 14.61
C ILE A 209 20.19 25.38 15.04
N PHE A 210 20.17 24.30 14.26
CA PHE A 210 20.82 23.03 14.59
C PHE A 210 21.97 22.73 13.61
N GLU A 211 23.18 23.13 13.99
CA GLU A 211 24.41 22.77 13.29
C GLU A 211 25.17 21.69 14.07
N ILE A 212 25.47 20.58 13.40
CA ILE A 212 26.22 19.48 13.99
C ILE A 212 27.71 19.82 13.90
N THR A 213 28.31 20.17 15.03
CA THR A 213 29.77 20.32 15.15
C THR A 213 30.44 18.97 15.35
N SER A 214 31.76 18.88 15.09
CA SER A 214 32.55 17.67 15.35
C SER A 214 32.42 17.18 16.81
N HIS A 215 32.31 18.10 17.78
CA HIS A 215 32.10 17.72 19.18
C HIS A 215 30.72 17.09 19.41
N THR A 216 29.67 17.66 18.81
CA THR A 216 28.31 17.11 18.84
C THR A 216 28.25 15.75 18.16
N LEU A 217 28.92 15.61 17.01
CA LEU A 217 29.01 14.36 16.24
C LEU A 217 29.49 13.18 17.11
N PHE A 218 30.61 13.34 17.82
CA PHE A 218 31.15 12.26 18.67
C PHE A 218 30.20 11.87 19.81
N LYS A 219 29.47 12.83 20.38
CA LYS A 219 28.46 12.55 21.42
C LYS A 219 27.27 11.78 20.86
N LEU A 220 26.78 12.17 19.67
CA LEU A 220 25.68 11.48 18.99
C LEU A 220 26.08 10.05 18.60
N LEU A 221 27.29 9.85 18.09
CA LEU A 221 27.82 8.52 17.77
C LEU A 221 28.01 7.64 19.01
N ALA A 222 28.35 8.22 20.17
CA ALA A 222 28.40 7.49 21.43
C ALA A 222 26.99 7.09 21.91
N ALA A 223 26.04 8.02 21.87
CA ALA A 223 24.65 7.79 22.27
C ALA A 223 23.95 6.74 21.37
N LEU A 224 24.33 6.65 20.10
CA LEU A 224 23.77 5.70 19.13
C LEU A 224 23.82 4.23 19.60
N ASN A 225 24.83 3.86 20.42
CA ASN A 225 24.98 2.49 20.91
C ASN A 225 23.95 2.11 21.98
N GLU A 226 23.47 3.08 22.75
CA GLU A 226 22.63 2.87 23.94
C GLU A 226 21.19 3.38 23.74
N CYS A 227 20.91 4.01 22.59
CA CYS A 227 19.58 4.49 22.23
C CYS A 227 18.61 3.36 21.84
N THR A 228 17.33 3.60 22.07
CA THR A 228 16.24 2.80 21.48
C THR A 228 16.24 2.92 19.96
N GLU A 229 15.57 2.00 19.27
CA GLU A 229 15.49 1.97 17.81
C GLU A 229 15.03 3.31 17.21
N TRP A 230 13.98 3.92 17.80
CA TRP A 230 13.49 5.25 17.42
C TRP A 230 14.56 6.33 17.57
N GLY A 231 15.28 6.33 18.70
CA GLY A 231 16.34 7.30 18.94
C GLY A 231 17.53 7.11 18.01
N GLN A 232 17.85 5.87 17.64
CA GLN A 232 18.88 5.59 16.65
C GLN A 232 18.51 6.15 15.28
N VAL A 233 17.25 6.01 14.84
CA VAL A 233 16.78 6.62 13.57
C VAL A 233 16.93 8.14 13.60
N PHE A 234 16.45 8.81 14.65
CA PHE A 234 16.57 10.28 14.76
C PHE A 234 18.03 10.76 14.72
N ILE A 235 18.92 10.04 15.42
CA ILE A 235 20.34 10.35 15.40
C ILE A 235 20.92 10.10 14.00
N LEU A 236 20.65 8.96 13.37
CA LEU A 236 21.16 8.65 12.02
C LEU A 236 20.66 9.64 10.97
N ASP A 237 19.39 10.07 11.04
CA ASP A 237 18.86 11.10 10.15
C ASP A 237 19.52 12.46 10.38
N ALA A 238 19.79 12.84 11.62
CA ALA A 238 20.58 14.04 11.90
C ALA A 238 22.01 13.91 11.35
N LEU A 239 22.66 12.76 11.57
CA LEU A 239 24.01 12.48 11.05
C LEU A 239 24.08 12.49 9.52
N SER A 240 22.99 12.13 8.83
CA SER A 240 22.90 12.19 7.37
C SER A 240 23.00 13.63 6.82
N LYS A 241 22.67 14.64 7.65
CA LYS A 241 22.80 16.05 7.28
C LYS A 241 24.22 16.60 7.52
N TYR A 242 25.08 15.88 8.26
CA TYR A 242 26.47 16.28 8.52
C TYR A 242 27.38 15.94 7.34
N LYS A 243 28.09 16.94 6.82
CA LYS A 243 29.14 16.75 5.82
C LYS A 243 30.49 16.61 6.51
N ALA A 244 31.13 15.44 6.35
CA ALA A 244 32.46 15.21 6.91
C ALA A 244 33.50 16.17 6.32
N THR A 245 34.48 16.56 7.14
CA THR A 245 35.51 17.52 6.74
C THR A 245 36.57 16.91 5.84
N ASP A 246 36.88 15.63 6.04
CA ASP A 246 37.88 14.88 5.28
C ASP A 246 37.48 13.41 5.14
N ALA A 247 38.18 12.70 4.25
CA ALA A 247 37.92 11.28 3.98
C ALA A 247 38.11 10.40 5.24
N ARG A 248 39.00 10.80 6.16
CA ARG A 248 39.26 10.05 7.40
C ARG A 248 38.13 10.21 8.41
N ASP A 249 37.57 11.41 8.56
CA ASP A 249 36.38 11.65 9.38
C ASP A 249 35.18 10.87 8.82
N ALA A 250 34.99 10.86 7.49
CA ALA A 250 33.97 10.04 6.83
C ALA A 250 34.14 8.54 7.12
N GLU A 251 35.37 8.01 7.02
CA GLU A 251 35.68 6.61 7.36
C GLU A 251 35.36 6.29 8.82
N ASN A 252 35.75 7.17 9.76
CA ASN A 252 35.47 7.00 11.19
C ASN A 252 33.96 6.97 11.48
N ILE A 253 33.17 7.84 10.86
CA ILE A 253 31.71 7.86 10.99
C ILE A 253 31.13 6.54 10.48
N VAL A 254 31.56 6.10 9.30
CA VAL A 254 31.09 4.85 8.68
C VAL A 254 31.43 3.64 9.55
N GLU A 255 32.62 3.57 10.13
CA GLU A 255 32.99 2.48 11.05
C GLU A 255 32.09 2.42 12.29
N ARG A 256 31.71 3.57 12.84
CA ARG A 256 30.79 3.66 14.00
C ARG A 256 29.34 3.32 13.65
N VAL A 257 28.90 3.62 12.42
CA VAL A 257 27.54 3.34 11.95
C VAL A 257 27.40 1.89 11.45
N THR A 258 28.48 1.26 10.97
CA THR A 258 28.48 -0.10 10.40
C THR A 258 27.76 -1.15 11.26
N PRO A 259 27.92 -1.21 12.60
CA PRO A 259 27.20 -2.17 13.44
C PRO A 259 25.66 -2.06 13.37
N ARG A 260 25.12 -0.88 12.99
CA ARG A 260 23.67 -0.66 12.83
C ARG A 260 23.08 -1.39 11.62
N LEU A 261 23.90 -1.84 10.68
CA LEU A 261 23.46 -2.65 9.54
C LEU A 261 22.90 -4.02 9.95
N GLN A 262 23.28 -4.54 11.12
CA GLN A 262 22.82 -5.85 11.62
C GLN A 262 21.57 -5.74 12.52
N HIS A 263 20.96 -4.57 12.59
CA HIS A 263 19.82 -4.32 13.46
C HIS A 263 18.54 -4.99 12.93
N ALA A 264 17.66 -5.45 13.82
CA ALA A 264 16.40 -6.12 13.43
C ALA A 264 15.40 -5.15 12.77
N ASN A 265 15.31 -3.92 13.28
CA ASN A 265 14.44 -2.88 12.74
C ASN A 265 14.95 -2.35 11.38
N CYS A 266 14.10 -2.45 10.37
CA CYS A 266 14.38 -2.07 8.98
C CYS A 266 14.65 -0.56 8.81
N ALA A 267 13.99 0.29 9.61
CA ALA A 267 14.20 1.74 9.56
C ALA A 267 15.62 2.12 9.98
N VAL A 268 16.16 1.45 11.02
CA VAL A 268 17.54 1.65 11.48
C VAL A 268 18.53 1.23 10.40
N VAL A 269 18.29 0.08 9.74
CA VAL A 269 19.14 -0.42 8.65
C VAL A 269 19.15 0.55 7.47
N LEU A 270 17.98 0.99 6.99
CA LEU A 270 17.89 1.93 5.86
C LEU A 270 18.52 3.30 6.19
N SER A 271 18.33 3.80 7.41
CA SER A 271 18.94 5.05 7.88
C SER A 271 20.47 4.93 7.99
N ALA A 272 20.98 3.76 8.43
CA ALA A 272 22.41 3.49 8.45
C ALA A 272 22.99 3.42 7.02
N VAL A 273 22.29 2.75 6.09
CA VAL A 273 22.68 2.69 4.67
C VAL A 273 22.70 4.10 4.05
N LYS A 274 21.71 4.94 4.35
CA LYS A 274 21.67 6.36 3.93
C LYS A 274 22.92 7.12 4.35
N VAL A 275 23.26 7.08 5.65
CA VAL A 275 24.46 7.74 6.18
C VAL A 275 25.72 7.20 5.51
N ILE A 276 25.84 5.88 5.39
CA ILE A 276 27.00 5.25 4.75
C ILE A 276 27.14 5.69 3.29
N LEU A 277 26.05 5.70 2.51
CA LEU A 277 26.07 6.09 1.10
C LEU A 277 26.50 7.56 0.90
N GLN A 278 26.03 8.47 1.75
CA GLN A 278 26.42 9.89 1.70
C GLN A 278 27.89 10.07 2.06
N GLN A 279 28.37 9.45 3.14
CA GLN A 279 29.78 9.57 3.55
C GLN A 279 30.72 8.89 2.55
N MET A 280 30.27 7.84 1.85
CA MET A 280 31.02 7.17 0.80
C MET A 280 31.34 8.06 -0.42
N GLU A 281 30.65 9.19 -0.62
CA GLU A 281 30.99 10.14 -1.69
C GLU A 281 32.33 10.86 -1.44
N LEU A 282 32.74 10.99 -0.18
CA LEU A 282 33.98 11.66 0.24
C LEU A 282 35.18 10.70 0.38
N ILE A 283 34.94 9.38 0.39
CA ILE A 283 35.98 8.36 0.56
C ILE A 283 36.70 8.12 -0.77
N THR A 284 38.00 8.45 -0.83
CA THR A 284 38.81 8.32 -2.04
C THR A 284 39.29 6.88 -2.30
N SER A 285 39.38 6.03 -1.27
CA SER A 285 39.89 4.67 -1.39
C SER A 285 38.86 3.71 -2.01
N THR A 286 39.14 3.23 -3.22
CA THR A 286 38.27 2.29 -3.93
C THR A 286 38.12 0.94 -3.22
N ASP A 287 39.15 0.51 -2.46
CA ASP A 287 39.12 -0.76 -1.74
C ASP A 287 38.21 -0.68 -0.51
N VAL A 288 38.22 0.45 0.19
CA VAL A 288 37.30 0.72 1.31
C VAL A 288 35.86 0.76 0.79
N VAL A 289 35.60 1.50 -0.28
CA VAL A 289 34.28 1.56 -0.93
C VAL A 289 33.79 0.17 -1.34
N ARG A 290 34.65 -0.66 -1.95
CA ARG A 290 34.29 -2.04 -2.33
C ARG A 290 33.95 -2.90 -1.10
N ASN A 291 34.71 -2.77 -0.02
CA ASN A 291 34.46 -3.50 1.22
C ASN A 291 33.15 -3.06 1.90
N LEU A 292 32.82 -1.76 1.85
CA LEU A 292 31.55 -1.25 2.35
C LEU A 292 30.36 -1.78 1.55
N CYS A 293 30.44 -1.78 0.22
CA CYS A 293 29.41 -2.41 -0.62
C CYS A 293 29.17 -3.88 -0.25
N LYS A 294 30.24 -4.65 -0.02
CA LYS A 294 30.13 -6.05 0.43
C LYS A 294 29.47 -6.19 1.81
N LYS A 295 29.70 -5.25 2.73
CA LYS A 295 29.08 -5.25 4.06
C LYS A 295 27.61 -4.84 4.03
N MET A 296 27.20 -3.98 3.09
CA MET A 296 25.80 -3.54 2.94
C MET A 296 24.91 -4.55 2.22
N ALA A 297 25.46 -5.40 1.35
CA ALA A 297 24.67 -6.35 0.58
C ALA A 297 23.86 -7.35 1.45
N PRO A 298 24.43 -8.05 2.46
CA PRO A 298 23.64 -8.99 3.27
C PRO A 298 22.47 -8.35 4.03
N PRO A 299 22.63 -7.19 4.71
CA PRO A 299 21.51 -6.46 5.32
C PRO A 299 20.39 -6.15 4.33
N LEU A 300 20.72 -5.62 3.14
CA LEU A 300 19.72 -5.31 2.11
C LEU A 300 18.97 -6.57 1.65
N VAL A 301 19.66 -7.71 1.53
CA VAL A 301 19.05 -9.02 1.24
C VAL A 301 18.14 -9.49 2.38
N THR A 302 18.55 -9.32 3.63
CA THR A 302 17.74 -9.70 4.80
C THR A 302 16.43 -8.91 4.85
N LEU A 303 16.42 -7.63 4.46
CA LEU A 303 15.19 -6.82 4.36
C LEU A 303 14.16 -7.42 3.39
N LEU A 304 14.61 -8.14 2.36
CA LEU A 304 13.74 -8.81 1.38
C LEU A 304 13.11 -10.10 1.92
N SER A 305 13.49 -10.55 3.11
CA SER A 305 12.87 -11.69 3.81
C SER A 305 11.80 -11.28 4.82
N ALA A 306 11.56 -9.97 4.99
CA ALA A 306 10.56 -9.43 5.92
C ALA A 306 9.12 -9.53 5.38
N GLU A 307 8.17 -8.87 6.02
CA GLU A 307 6.77 -8.79 5.56
C GLU A 307 6.65 -8.05 4.22
N PRO A 308 5.65 -8.34 3.37
CA PRO A 308 5.57 -7.81 2.01
C PRO A 308 5.64 -6.27 1.88
N GLU A 309 5.07 -5.54 2.85
CA GLU A 309 5.13 -4.09 2.94
C GLU A 309 6.54 -3.58 3.19
N ILE A 310 7.30 -4.26 4.05
CA ILE A 310 8.70 -3.95 4.35
C ILE A 310 9.56 -4.30 3.13
N GLN A 311 9.30 -5.46 2.51
CA GLN A 311 9.98 -5.85 1.27
C GLN A 311 9.77 -4.81 0.18
N TYR A 312 8.54 -4.31 0.00
CA TYR A 312 8.26 -3.28 -0.98
C TYR A 312 9.05 -2.00 -0.70
N VAL A 313 9.05 -1.49 0.53
CA VAL A 313 9.85 -0.32 0.92
C VAL A 313 11.34 -0.58 0.67
N ALA A 314 11.85 -1.77 1.03
CA ALA A 314 13.23 -2.14 0.79
C ALA A 314 13.57 -2.19 -0.71
N LEU A 315 12.72 -2.81 -1.55
CA LEU A 315 12.91 -2.89 -3.00
C LEU A 315 12.93 -1.50 -3.64
N ARG A 316 12.01 -0.61 -3.25
CA ARG A 316 11.98 0.77 -3.76
C ARG A 316 13.26 1.55 -3.44
N ASN A 317 13.81 1.36 -2.23
CA ASN A 317 15.10 1.95 -1.86
C ASN A 317 16.29 1.25 -2.53
N ILE A 318 16.29 -0.09 -2.63
CA ILE A 318 17.32 -0.85 -3.35
C ILE A 318 17.39 -0.42 -4.82
N ASN A 319 16.25 -0.14 -5.46
CA ASN A 319 16.19 0.37 -6.83
C ASN A 319 16.99 1.69 -6.98
N LEU A 320 16.89 2.61 -6.02
CA LEU A 320 17.70 3.85 -6.00
C LEU A 320 19.19 3.54 -5.77
N ILE A 321 19.49 2.65 -4.81
CA ILE A 321 20.87 2.29 -4.46
C ILE A 321 21.58 1.62 -5.66
N VAL A 322 20.90 0.71 -6.37
CA VAL A 322 21.43 0.01 -7.54
C VAL A 322 21.66 0.97 -8.71
N GLN A 323 20.84 2.01 -8.88
CA GLN A 323 21.10 3.04 -9.90
C GLN A 323 22.42 3.77 -9.65
N ARG A 324 22.73 4.10 -8.39
CA ARG A 324 24.00 4.77 -8.05
C ARG A 324 25.19 3.82 -7.97
N ARG A 325 24.98 2.59 -7.48
CA ARG A 325 26.02 1.58 -7.27
C ARG A 325 25.59 0.22 -7.84
N PRO A 326 25.67 0.02 -9.17
CA PRO A 326 25.17 -1.20 -9.83
C PRO A 326 25.83 -2.51 -9.35
N THR A 327 27.07 -2.42 -8.84
CA THR A 327 27.84 -3.61 -8.42
C THR A 327 27.49 -4.12 -7.02
N ILE A 328 26.69 -3.39 -6.23
CA ILE A 328 26.45 -3.73 -4.82
C ILE A 328 25.79 -5.10 -4.62
N LEU A 329 24.85 -5.46 -5.49
CA LEU A 329 24.05 -6.69 -5.40
C LEU A 329 24.23 -7.61 -6.63
N ALA A 330 25.31 -7.42 -7.39
CA ALA A 330 25.55 -8.16 -8.64
C ALA A 330 25.65 -9.69 -8.45
N HIS A 331 26.01 -10.15 -7.25
CA HIS A 331 26.12 -11.58 -6.92
C HIS A 331 24.83 -12.17 -6.32
N GLU A 332 23.87 -11.34 -5.93
CA GLU A 332 22.68 -11.72 -5.16
C GLU A 332 21.40 -11.74 -6.01
N ILE A 333 21.53 -11.90 -7.34
CA ILE A 333 20.40 -11.78 -8.27
C ILE A 333 19.24 -12.74 -7.96
N LYS A 334 19.54 -13.93 -7.43
CA LYS A 334 18.54 -14.96 -7.09
C LYS A 334 17.57 -14.54 -6.00
N VAL A 335 17.96 -13.60 -5.14
CA VAL A 335 17.10 -13.07 -4.07
C VAL A 335 15.91 -12.30 -4.67
N PHE A 336 16.09 -11.75 -5.87
CA PHE A 336 15.07 -11.00 -6.59
C PHE A 336 14.15 -11.88 -7.44
N PHE A 337 14.35 -13.20 -7.48
CA PHE A 337 13.40 -14.07 -8.17
C PHE A 337 12.04 -14.02 -7.47
N CYS A 338 10.99 -13.96 -8.27
CA CYS A 338 9.62 -13.85 -7.79
C CYS A 338 9.19 -15.19 -7.19
N LYS A 339 8.61 -15.17 -5.99
CA LYS A 339 7.97 -16.34 -5.39
C LYS A 339 6.49 -16.33 -5.74
N TYR A 340 5.86 -17.51 -5.73
CA TYR A 340 4.43 -17.63 -6.00
C TYR A 340 3.55 -16.83 -5.01
N ASN A 341 3.98 -16.73 -3.75
CA ASN A 341 3.28 -16.00 -2.70
C ASN A 341 3.62 -14.51 -2.64
N ASP A 342 4.52 -14.02 -3.49
CA ASP A 342 4.84 -12.60 -3.53
C ASP A 342 3.66 -11.83 -4.14
N PRO A 343 3.21 -10.73 -3.51
CA PRO A 343 2.16 -9.91 -4.09
C PRO A 343 2.65 -9.20 -5.35
N ILE A 344 1.70 -8.88 -6.23
CA ILE A 344 1.97 -8.30 -7.57
C ILE A 344 2.91 -7.09 -7.53
N TYR A 345 2.71 -6.16 -6.61
CA TYR A 345 3.53 -4.96 -6.49
C TYR A 345 4.99 -5.25 -6.08
N VAL A 346 5.23 -6.32 -5.31
CA VAL A 346 6.58 -6.80 -4.97
C VAL A 346 7.22 -7.46 -6.20
N LYS A 347 6.46 -8.29 -6.92
CA LYS A 347 6.93 -8.93 -8.16
C LYS A 347 7.37 -7.89 -9.20
N MET A 348 6.57 -6.83 -9.38
CA MET A 348 6.87 -5.74 -10.31
C MET A 348 8.19 -5.03 -9.98
N GLU A 349 8.45 -4.72 -8.70
CA GLU A 349 9.71 -4.08 -8.30
C GLU A 349 10.91 -5.03 -8.40
N LYS A 350 10.72 -6.31 -8.05
CA LYS A 350 11.74 -7.35 -8.23
C LYS A 350 12.15 -7.46 -9.70
N LEU A 351 11.19 -7.48 -10.61
CA LEU A 351 11.41 -7.52 -12.05
C LEU A 351 12.27 -6.33 -12.53
N GLU A 352 11.93 -5.10 -12.12
CA GLU A 352 12.71 -3.91 -12.47
C GLU A 352 14.16 -3.95 -11.96
N ILE A 353 14.36 -4.45 -10.73
CA ILE A 353 15.72 -4.60 -10.17
C ILE A 353 16.49 -5.70 -10.91
N MET A 354 15.86 -6.81 -11.29
CA MET A 354 16.49 -7.88 -12.08
C MET A 354 17.00 -7.35 -13.42
N ILE A 355 16.24 -6.50 -14.12
CA ILE A 355 16.69 -5.86 -15.38
C ILE A 355 17.93 -5.01 -15.13
N LYS A 356 17.97 -4.24 -14.03
CA LYS A 356 19.12 -3.40 -13.68
C LYS A 356 20.37 -4.22 -13.33
N LEU A 357 20.20 -5.33 -12.61
CA LEU A 357 21.28 -6.25 -12.21
C LEU A 357 21.68 -7.27 -13.29
N ALA A 358 20.91 -7.38 -14.37
CA ALA A 358 21.22 -8.27 -15.48
C ALA A 358 22.56 -7.89 -16.13
N SER A 359 23.41 -8.91 -16.33
CA SER A 359 24.74 -8.83 -16.91
C SER A 359 25.01 -10.05 -17.79
N ASP A 360 26.05 -10.02 -18.61
CA ASP A 360 26.43 -11.16 -19.48
C ASP A 360 26.66 -12.47 -18.71
N ARG A 361 26.92 -12.41 -17.39
CA ARG A 361 27.20 -13.59 -16.56
C ARG A 361 25.96 -14.31 -16.05
N ASN A 362 24.86 -13.59 -15.86
CA ASN A 362 23.66 -14.10 -15.20
C ASN A 362 22.42 -14.10 -16.10
N ILE A 363 22.54 -13.55 -17.31
CA ILE A 363 21.41 -13.36 -18.22
C ILE A 363 20.68 -14.66 -18.58
N ASP A 364 21.36 -15.80 -18.70
CA ASP A 364 20.69 -17.08 -18.98
C ASP A 364 19.71 -17.48 -17.88
N GLN A 365 20.08 -17.28 -16.61
CA GLN A 365 19.20 -17.56 -15.47
C GLN A 365 18.04 -16.57 -15.43
N VAL A 366 18.31 -15.30 -15.69
CA VAL A 366 17.28 -14.24 -15.72
C VAL A 366 16.26 -14.48 -16.84
N LEU A 367 16.71 -14.87 -18.03
CA LEU A 367 15.82 -15.15 -19.16
C LEU A 367 14.96 -16.39 -18.93
N LEU A 368 15.50 -17.41 -18.27
CA LEU A 368 14.73 -18.60 -17.91
C LEU A 368 13.56 -18.22 -16.98
N GLU A 369 13.85 -17.41 -15.95
CA GLU A 369 12.84 -16.90 -15.02
C GLU A 369 11.82 -15.98 -15.72
N PHE A 370 12.27 -15.04 -16.56
CA PHE A 370 11.36 -14.15 -17.30
C PHE A 370 10.44 -14.92 -18.25
N LYS A 371 10.94 -16.00 -18.86
CA LYS A 371 10.13 -16.89 -19.68
C LYS A 371 9.04 -17.58 -18.86
N GLU A 372 9.36 -18.04 -17.64
CA GLU A 372 8.37 -18.61 -16.73
C GLU A 372 7.33 -17.56 -16.31
N TYR A 373 7.77 -16.34 -15.97
CA TYR A 373 6.90 -15.22 -15.61
C TYR A 373 5.97 -14.81 -16.75
N ALA A 374 6.42 -14.92 -18.01
CA ALA A 374 5.61 -14.67 -19.19
C ALA A 374 4.50 -15.73 -19.43
N THR A 375 4.48 -16.81 -18.64
CA THR A 375 3.44 -17.84 -18.66
C THR A 375 2.58 -17.88 -17.39
N GLU A 376 2.72 -16.90 -16.50
CA GLU A 376 1.84 -16.74 -15.34
C GLU A 376 0.41 -16.30 -15.74
N VAL A 377 -0.49 -16.29 -14.75
CA VAL A 377 -1.92 -15.99 -14.94
C VAL A 377 -2.20 -14.47 -15.00
N ASP A 378 -1.38 -13.66 -14.33
CA ASP A 378 -1.59 -12.21 -14.24
C ASP A 378 -1.13 -11.49 -15.51
N VAL A 379 -2.07 -10.92 -16.27
CA VAL A 379 -1.82 -10.33 -17.59
C VAL A 379 -0.84 -9.15 -17.51
N ASP A 380 -0.97 -8.29 -16.50
CA ASP A 380 -0.12 -7.12 -16.34
C ASP A 380 1.33 -7.53 -16.03
N PHE A 381 1.51 -8.51 -15.14
CA PHE A 381 2.84 -9.05 -14.83
C PHE A 381 3.48 -9.73 -16.04
N VAL A 382 2.71 -10.54 -16.77
CA VAL A 382 3.18 -11.22 -17.98
C VAL A 382 3.65 -10.21 -19.02
N ARG A 383 2.86 -9.16 -19.30
CA ARG A 383 3.26 -8.09 -20.23
C ARG A 383 4.57 -7.43 -19.80
N LYS A 384 4.69 -7.10 -18.51
CA LYS A 384 5.92 -6.52 -17.96
C LYS A 384 7.12 -7.47 -18.07
N ALA A 385 6.94 -8.78 -17.87
CA ALA A 385 7.98 -9.78 -18.06
C ALA A 385 8.44 -9.88 -19.53
N VAL A 386 7.52 -9.87 -20.48
CA VAL A 386 7.83 -9.83 -21.92
C VAL A 386 8.59 -8.56 -22.28
N ARG A 387 8.14 -7.40 -21.77
CA ARG A 387 8.85 -6.12 -21.90
C ARG A 387 10.26 -6.18 -21.30
N ALA A 388 10.43 -6.85 -20.16
CA ALA A 388 11.72 -7.03 -19.50
C ALA A 388 12.70 -7.86 -20.34
N ILE A 389 12.25 -8.92 -21.03
CA ILE A 389 13.05 -9.68 -22.00
C ILE A 389 13.55 -8.76 -23.10
N GLY A 390 12.68 -7.91 -23.63
CA GLY A 390 13.02 -6.89 -24.62
C GLY A 390 14.10 -5.91 -24.16
N ARG A 391 13.93 -5.37 -22.96
CA ARG A 391 14.89 -4.43 -22.37
C ARG A 391 16.25 -5.08 -22.15
N CYS A 392 16.28 -6.34 -21.73
CA CYS A 392 17.52 -7.12 -21.67
C CYS A 392 18.21 -7.26 -23.04
N ALA A 393 17.44 -7.47 -24.12
CA ALA A 393 17.98 -7.54 -25.48
C ALA A 393 18.59 -6.20 -25.95
N ILE A 394 17.94 -5.08 -25.61
CA ILE A 394 18.43 -3.73 -25.95
C ILE A 394 19.67 -3.37 -25.11
N LYS A 395 19.67 -3.73 -23.83
CA LYS A 395 20.77 -3.45 -22.89
C LYS A 395 22.02 -4.30 -23.14
N LEU A 396 21.85 -5.58 -23.46
CA LEU A 396 22.93 -6.57 -23.59
C LEU A 396 22.94 -7.18 -24.99
N GLU A 397 23.82 -6.69 -25.86
CA GLU A 397 23.93 -7.13 -27.26
C GLU A 397 24.15 -8.65 -27.39
N ARG A 398 25.00 -9.24 -26.55
CA ARG A 398 25.27 -10.69 -26.53
C ARG A 398 24.07 -11.53 -26.11
N ALA A 399 23.05 -10.93 -25.51
CA ALA A 399 21.83 -11.59 -25.09
C ALA A 399 20.70 -11.46 -26.11
N ALA A 400 20.80 -10.55 -27.08
CA ALA A 400 19.71 -10.22 -28.00
C ALA A 400 19.18 -11.44 -28.75
N GLU A 401 20.05 -12.25 -29.35
CA GLU A 401 19.67 -13.46 -30.10
C GLU A 401 18.89 -14.48 -29.23
N ARG A 402 19.32 -14.65 -27.97
CA ARG A 402 18.64 -15.53 -27.00
C ARG A 402 17.28 -14.95 -26.60
N CYS A 403 17.19 -13.65 -26.31
CA CYS A 403 15.94 -12.97 -25.98
C CYS A 403 14.91 -13.12 -27.10
N ILE A 404 15.36 -12.91 -28.34
CA ILE A 404 14.54 -13.06 -29.54
C ILE A 404 14.03 -14.50 -29.71
N SER A 405 14.89 -15.49 -29.48
CA SER A 405 14.50 -16.90 -29.52
C SER A 405 13.39 -17.20 -28.49
N VAL A 406 13.51 -16.66 -27.27
CA VAL A 406 12.46 -16.78 -26.24
C VAL A 406 11.17 -16.08 -26.66
N LEU A 407 11.24 -14.85 -27.19
CA LEU A 407 10.06 -14.12 -27.67
C LEU A 407 9.33 -14.88 -28.80
N LEU A 408 10.08 -15.49 -29.73
CA LEU A 408 9.53 -16.35 -30.77
C LEU A 408 8.83 -17.59 -30.22
N GLU A 409 9.40 -18.23 -29.19
CA GLU A 409 8.74 -19.33 -28.51
C GLU A 409 7.43 -18.89 -27.85
N LEU A 410 7.43 -17.72 -27.18
CA LEU A 410 6.23 -17.15 -26.56
C LEU A 410 5.14 -16.83 -27.60
N ILE A 411 5.51 -16.29 -28.76
CA ILE A 411 4.57 -16.02 -29.87
C ILE A 411 3.92 -17.34 -30.36
N LYS A 412 4.69 -18.43 -30.44
CA LYS A 412 4.18 -19.75 -30.85
C LYS A 412 3.18 -20.36 -29.87
N ILE A 413 3.14 -19.91 -28.62
CA ILE A 413 2.11 -20.33 -27.64
C ILE A 413 0.72 -19.78 -28.04
N LYS A 414 0.67 -18.73 -28.88
CA LYS A 414 -0.56 -18.11 -29.40
C LYS A 414 -1.48 -17.54 -28.33
N VAL A 415 -0.91 -16.96 -27.28
CA VAL A 415 -1.64 -16.16 -26.30
C VAL A 415 -1.67 -14.71 -26.77
N ASN A 416 -2.86 -14.18 -27.10
CA ASN A 416 -3.01 -12.88 -27.80
C ASN A 416 -2.25 -11.73 -27.14
N TYR A 417 -2.46 -11.47 -25.84
CA TYR A 417 -1.81 -10.36 -25.13
C TYR A 417 -0.28 -10.52 -25.04
N VAL A 418 0.25 -11.75 -25.04
CA VAL A 418 1.69 -12.03 -25.06
C VAL A 418 2.27 -11.74 -26.44
N VAL A 419 1.59 -12.21 -27.49
CA VAL A 419 1.98 -11.97 -28.90
C VAL A 419 2.05 -10.47 -29.18
N GLN A 420 1.03 -9.73 -28.77
CA GLN A 420 0.95 -8.28 -28.94
C GLN A 420 2.10 -7.56 -28.24
N GLU A 421 2.34 -7.86 -26.96
CA GLU A 421 3.45 -7.25 -26.22
C GLU A 421 4.81 -7.63 -26.83
N ALA A 422 4.98 -8.88 -27.27
CA ALA A 422 6.20 -9.33 -27.93
C ALA A 422 6.47 -8.58 -29.24
N ILE A 423 5.44 -8.24 -30.02
CA ILE A 423 5.58 -7.44 -31.25
C ILE A 423 6.06 -6.02 -30.95
N ILE A 424 5.49 -5.38 -29.91
CA ILE A 424 5.93 -4.05 -29.46
C ILE A 424 7.41 -4.09 -29.08
N VAL A 425 7.82 -5.12 -28.35
CA VAL A 425 9.21 -5.35 -27.95
C VAL A 425 10.13 -5.61 -29.14
N ILE A 426 9.74 -6.48 -30.08
CA ILE A 426 10.57 -6.84 -31.24
C ILE A 426 10.79 -5.62 -32.13
N LYS A 427 9.78 -4.75 -32.30
CA LYS A 427 9.96 -3.46 -32.98
C LYS A 427 11.09 -2.65 -32.35
N ASP A 428 11.13 -2.54 -31.03
CA ASP A 428 12.20 -1.81 -30.34
C ASP A 428 13.57 -2.51 -30.52
N ILE A 429 13.62 -3.84 -30.50
CA ILE A 429 14.84 -4.60 -30.82
C ILE A 429 15.32 -4.32 -32.26
N PHE A 430 14.42 -4.28 -33.25
CA PHE A 430 14.76 -3.95 -34.65
C PHE A 430 15.27 -2.52 -34.80
N ARG A 431 14.79 -1.58 -33.97
CA ARG A 431 15.31 -0.20 -33.93
C ARG A 431 16.72 -0.13 -33.33
N ARG A 432 17.10 -1.10 -32.49
CA ARG A 432 18.46 -1.21 -31.94
C ARG A 432 19.41 -1.95 -32.88
N TYR A 433 18.95 -3.04 -33.48
CA TYR A 433 19.73 -3.93 -34.35
C TYR A 433 19.05 -4.05 -35.73
N PRO A 434 19.09 -2.99 -36.55
CA PRO A 434 18.44 -3.00 -37.86
C PRO A 434 19.03 -4.09 -38.77
N ASN A 435 18.20 -4.67 -39.64
CA ASN A 435 18.58 -5.66 -40.67
C ASN A 435 19.31 -6.92 -40.15
N THR A 436 19.22 -7.24 -38.86
CA THR A 436 19.95 -8.37 -38.25
C THR A 436 19.08 -9.61 -38.10
N TYR A 437 17.80 -9.44 -37.77
CA TYR A 437 16.88 -10.52 -37.36
C TYR A 437 15.65 -10.61 -38.30
N GLU A 438 15.86 -10.40 -39.60
CA GLU A 438 14.79 -10.31 -40.61
C GLU A 438 13.99 -11.61 -40.78
N SER A 439 14.60 -12.78 -40.51
CA SER A 439 13.96 -14.09 -40.67
C SER A 439 12.69 -14.29 -39.84
N ILE A 440 12.48 -13.43 -38.85
CA ILE A 440 11.39 -13.46 -37.87
C ILE A 440 10.12 -12.79 -38.42
N ILE A 441 10.28 -11.86 -39.36
CA ILE A 441 9.19 -11.04 -39.89
C ILE A 441 8.05 -11.90 -40.45
N ALA A 442 8.37 -13.01 -41.14
CA ALA A 442 7.35 -13.91 -41.67
C ALA A 442 6.45 -14.48 -40.56
N THR A 443 7.04 -14.94 -39.45
CA THR A 443 6.29 -15.45 -38.29
C THR A 443 5.46 -14.37 -37.61
N LEU A 444 5.93 -13.12 -37.60
CA LEU A 444 5.16 -11.98 -37.08
C LEU A 444 3.93 -11.69 -37.95
N CYS A 445 4.10 -11.72 -39.28
CA CYS A 445 3.00 -11.48 -40.22
C CYS A 445 1.92 -12.58 -40.13
N GLU A 446 2.28 -13.84 -39.86
CA GLU A 446 1.31 -14.92 -39.61
C GLU A 446 0.40 -14.66 -38.39
N SER A 447 0.78 -13.75 -37.49
CA SER A 447 0.04 -13.46 -36.26
C SER A 447 -0.81 -12.17 -36.34
N LEU A 448 -0.92 -11.56 -37.51
CA LEU A 448 -1.62 -10.29 -37.75
C LEU A 448 -3.08 -10.29 -37.27
N ASP A 449 -3.80 -11.39 -37.49
CA ASP A 449 -5.23 -11.53 -37.16
C ASP A 449 -5.53 -11.48 -35.65
N THR A 450 -4.50 -11.58 -34.81
CA THR A 450 -4.63 -11.59 -33.34
C THR A 450 -4.42 -10.22 -32.68
N LEU A 451 -4.20 -9.17 -33.48
CA LEU A 451 -3.88 -7.82 -33.02
C LEU A 451 -5.13 -6.97 -32.81
N ASP A 452 -5.49 -6.72 -31.55
CA ASP A 452 -6.54 -5.77 -31.16
C ASP A 452 -5.97 -4.49 -30.52
N GLU A 453 -4.83 -4.54 -29.82
CA GLU A 453 -4.25 -3.35 -29.18
C GLU A 453 -3.64 -2.33 -30.16
N PRO A 454 -3.91 -1.03 -29.96
CA PRO A 454 -3.39 0.04 -30.81
C PRO A 454 -1.86 0.10 -30.90
N GLU A 455 -1.16 -0.09 -29.78
CA GLU A 455 0.31 -0.02 -29.75
C GLU A 455 0.94 -1.20 -30.50
N ALA A 456 0.35 -2.39 -30.40
CA ALA A 456 0.78 -3.59 -31.10
C ALA A 456 0.51 -3.48 -32.61
N LYS A 457 -0.69 -3.04 -33.01
CA LYS A 457 -1.03 -2.73 -34.41
C LYS A 457 -0.07 -1.71 -35.01
N ALA A 458 0.14 -0.58 -34.34
CA ALA A 458 1.09 0.44 -34.78
C ALA A 458 2.52 -0.12 -34.89
N SER A 459 2.94 -0.97 -33.94
CA SER A 459 4.26 -1.60 -33.98
C SER A 459 4.41 -2.56 -35.16
N MET A 460 3.37 -3.34 -35.48
CA MET A 460 3.37 -4.21 -36.66
C MET A 460 3.39 -3.42 -37.97
N ILE A 461 2.54 -2.40 -38.10
CA ILE A 461 2.50 -1.51 -39.27
C ILE A 461 3.85 -0.82 -39.48
N TRP A 462 4.53 -0.45 -38.39
CA TRP A 462 5.89 0.06 -38.45
C TRP A 462 6.85 -0.98 -39.05
N ILE A 463 6.81 -2.24 -38.61
CA ILE A 463 7.68 -3.32 -39.14
C ILE A 463 7.41 -3.50 -40.64
N ILE A 464 6.15 -3.56 -41.05
CA ILE A 464 5.77 -3.73 -42.46
C ILE A 464 6.30 -2.56 -43.32
N GLY A 465 6.12 -1.31 -42.86
CA GLY A 465 6.63 -0.13 -43.59
C GLY A 465 8.16 -0.01 -43.60
N GLU A 466 8.84 -0.45 -42.55
CA GLU A 466 10.30 -0.42 -42.45
C GLU A 466 10.95 -1.48 -43.35
N TYR A 467 10.37 -2.69 -43.40
CA TYR A 467 10.90 -3.81 -44.17
C TYR A 467 10.10 -4.13 -45.44
N ALA A 468 9.36 -3.16 -45.97
CA ALA A 468 8.51 -3.29 -47.16
C ALA A 468 9.24 -3.82 -48.41
N GLU A 469 10.55 -3.61 -48.52
CA GLU A 469 11.38 -4.14 -49.62
C GLU A 469 11.62 -5.65 -49.51
N ARG A 470 11.56 -6.20 -48.29
CA ARG A 470 11.79 -7.62 -47.99
C ARG A 470 10.49 -8.42 -47.90
N ILE A 471 9.39 -7.75 -47.58
CA ILE A 471 8.06 -8.35 -47.49
C ILE A 471 7.40 -8.24 -48.86
N ASP A 472 7.16 -9.38 -49.51
CA ASP A 472 6.62 -9.40 -50.87
C ASP A 472 5.17 -8.90 -50.92
N ASN A 473 4.32 -9.36 -50.00
CA ASN A 473 2.89 -9.02 -49.87
C ASN A 473 2.62 -7.83 -48.94
N ALA A 474 3.56 -6.89 -48.82
CA ALA A 474 3.44 -5.75 -47.89
C ALA A 474 2.25 -4.82 -48.21
N ASP A 475 1.89 -4.71 -49.48
CA ASP A 475 0.73 -3.99 -49.99
C ASP A 475 -0.58 -4.62 -49.50
N GLU A 476 -0.77 -5.93 -49.70
CA GLU A 476 -1.96 -6.66 -49.25
C GLU A 476 -2.14 -6.55 -47.72
N LEU A 477 -1.05 -6.69 -46.96
CA LEU A 477 -1.09 -6.61 -45.50
C LEU A 477 -1.48 -5.20 -45.02
N LEU A 478 -0.94 -4.15 -45.63
CA LEU A 478 -1.29 -2.76 -45.25
C LEU A 478 -2.68 -2.36 -45.74
N GLU A 479 -3.17 -2.92 -46.84
CA GLU A 479 -4.51 -2.66 -47.36
C GLU A 479 -5.60 -3.10 -46.37
N SER A 480 -5.42 -4.26 -45.72
CA SER A 480 -6.35 -4.72 -44.68
C SER A 480 -6.53 -3.75 -43.51
N PHE A 481 -5.47 -3.02 -43.12
CA PHE A 481 -5.55 -1.98 -42.09
C PHE A 481 -6.12 -0.65 -42.62
N LEU A 482 -6.01 -0.39 -43.93
CA LEU A 482 -6.55 0.81 -44.56
C LEU A 482 -8.07 0.76 -44.69
N GLU A 483 -8.64 -0.43 -44.88
CA GLU A 483 -10.10 -0.63 -44.93
C GLU A 483 -10.81 -0.12 -43.66
N THR A 484 -10.19 -0.31 -42.49
CA THR A 484 -10.71 0.15 -41.19
C THR A 484 -10.11 1.48 -40.71
N PHE A 485 -9.39 2.22 -41.56
CA PHE A 485 -8.65 3.42 -41.16
C PHE A 485 -9.45 4.46 -40.35
N PRO A 486 -10.70 4.82 -40.71
CA PRO A 486 -11.48 5.81 -39.94
C PRO A 486 -11.86 5.32 -38.54
N GLU A 487 -11.93 4.01 -38.34
CA GLU A 487 -12.31 3.37 -37.07
C GLU A 487 -11.10 3.18 -36.13
N GLU A 488 -9.88 3.19 -36.68
CA GLU A 488 -8.65 3.02 -35.91
C GLU A 488 -8.27 4.29 -35.12
N PRO A 489 -7.58 4.16 -33.97
CA PRO A 489 -7.14 5.30 -33.18
C PRO A 489 -6.01 6.09 -33.87
N ALA A 490 -5.89 7.36 -33.52
CA ALA A 490 -4.95 8.30 -34.14
C ALA A 490 -3.49 7.79 -34.21
N GLN A 491 -3.01 7.07 -33.19
CA GLN A 491 -1.66 6.47 -33.20
C GLN A 491 -1.47 5.46 -34.35
N VAL A 492 -2.48 4.62 -34.62
CA VAL A 492 -2.45 3.63 -35.69
C VAL A 492 -2.58 4.34 -37.04
N GLN A 493 -3.49 5.32 -37.16
CA GLN A 493 -3.66 6.13 -38.37
C GLN A 493 -2.37 6.86 -38.79
N LEU A 494 -1.69 7.52 -37.85
CA LEU A 494 -0.41 8.20 -38.09
C LEU A 494 0.68 7.23 -38.57
N GLN A 495 0.70 6.04 -37.97
CA GLN A 495 1.68 5.01 -38.30
C GLN A 495 1.38 4.37 -39.66
N LEU A 496 0.11 4.17 -40.00
CA LEU A 496 -0.33 3.65 -41.30
C LEU A 496 -0.02 4.65 -42.42
N LEU A 497 -0.36 5.93 -42.23
CA LEU A 497 0.02 7.01 -43.14
C LEU A 497 1.53 7.00 -43.43
N THR A 498 2.35 6.90 -42.39
CA THR A 498 3.81 6.85 -42.54
C THR A 498 4.28 5.57 -43.25
N ALA A 499 3.68 4.41 -42.94
CA ALA A 499 4.04 3.13 -43.55
C ALA A 499 3.67 3.08 -45.03
N THR A 500 2.50 3.58 -45.42
CA THR A 500 2.07 3.66 -46.83
C THR A 500 2.98 4.60 -47.63
N VAL A 501 3.39 5.73 -47.06
CA VAL A 501 4.37 6.63 -47.69
C VAL A 501 5.71 5.94 -47.90
N LYS A 502 6.21 5.20 -46.90
CA LYS A 502 7.44 4.41 -47.03
C LYS A 502 7.32 3.32 -48.08
N LEU A 503 6.19 2.60 -48.12
CA LEU A 503 5.93 1.55 -49.10
C LEU A 503 6.03 2.11 -50.52
N PHE A 504 5.38 3.26 -50.79
CA PHE A 504 5.44 3.91 -52.10
C PHE A 504 6.85 4.37 -52.49
N LEU A 505 7.59 4.99 -51.55
CA LEU A 505 8.96 5.46 -51.81
C LEU A 505 9.94 4.30 -52.10
N LYS A 506 9.66 3.10 -51.58
CA LYS A 506 10.45 1.89 -51.78
C LYS A 506 10.01 1.08 -53.00
N LYS A 507 8.69 0.95 -53.20
CA LYS A 507 8.03 0.19 -54.27
C LYS A 507 6.99 1.10 -54.97
N PRO A 508 7.39 1.92 -55.97
CA PRO A 508 6.48 2.80 -56.69
C PRO A 508 5.68 2.02 -57.76
N THR A 509 4.88 1.05 -57.34
CA THR A 509 3.96 0.29 -58.19
C THR A 509 2.53 0.87 -58.13
N GLU A 510 1.64 0.43 -59.02
CA GLU A 510 0.27 0.97 -59.09
C GLU A 510 -0.52 0.76 -57.78
N GLY A 511 -0.34 -0.36 -57.08
CA GLY A 511 -1.01 -0.65 -55.80
C GLY A 511 -0.70 0.40 -54.71
N PRO A 512 0.57 0.56 -54.27
CA PRO A 512 0.98 1.58 -53.30
C PRO A 512 0.58 3.01 -53.71
N GLN A 513 0.54 3.31 -55.00
CA GLN A 513 0.08 4.62 -55.49
C GLN A 513 -1.41 4.86 -55.21
N GLN A 514 -2.26 3.84 -55.39
CA GLN A 514 -3.68 3.91 -55.02
C GLN A 514 -3.85 4.01 -53.50
N MET A 515 -3.10 3.22 -52.74
CA MET A 515 -3.14 3.25 -51.26
C MET A 515 -2.77 4.64 -50.71
N ILE A 516 -1.78 5.31 -51.29
CA ILE A 516 -1.44 6.70 -50.91
C ILE A 516 -2.60 7.65 -51.14
N GLN A 517 -3.29 7.55 -52.28
CA GLN A 517 -4.42 8.44 -52.56
C GLN A 517 -5.55 8.22 -51.55
N VAL A 518 -5.85 6.96 -51.24
CA VAL A 518 -6.87 6.60 -50.24
C VAL A 518 -6.49 7.12 -48.85
N VAL A 519 -5.28 6.81 -48.36
CA VAL A 519 -4.87 7.20 -47.00
C VAL A 519 -4.77 8.72 -46.84
N LEU A 520 -4.29 9.44 -47.86
CA LEU A 520 -4.24 10.91 -47.82
C LEU A 520 -5.64 11.52 -47.85
N ASN A 521 -6.56 10.96 -48.64
CA ASN A 521 -7.94 11.43 -48.67
C ASN A 521 -8.63 11.20 -47.32
N ASN A 522 -8.53 9.99 -46.75
CA ASN A 522 -9.13 9.67 -45.46
C ASN A 522 -8.51 10.51 -44.33
N ALA A 523 -7.19 10.68 -44.31
CA ALA A 523 -6.49 11.50 -43.31
C ALA A 523 -6.82 13.00 -43.40
N THR A 524 -7.12 13.52 -44.60
CA THR A 524 -7.40 14.96 -44.78
C THR A 524 -8.88 15.31 -44.69
N GLN A 525 -9.78 14.47 -45.20
CA GLN A 525 -11.21 14.75 -45.28
C GLN A 525 -12.03 14.09 -44.17
N GLU A 526 -11.69 12.85 -43.79
CA GLU A 526 -12.52 12.06 -42.87
C GLU A 526 -12.07 12.15 -41.41
N THR A 527 -10.84 12.63 -41.16
CA THR A 527 -10.29 12.70 -39.80
C THR A 527 -10.38 14.10 -39.20
N ASP A 528 -10.76 14.18 -37.92
CA ASP A 528 -10.84 15.42 -37.14
C ASP A 528 -9.54 15.80 -36.42
N ASN A 529 -8.54 14.91 -36.37
CA ASN A 529 -7.27 15.17 -35.70
C ASN A 529 -6.40 16.14 -36.53
N PRO A 530 -6.10 17.36 -36.03
CA PRO A 530 -5.33 18.35 -36.78
C PRO A 530 -3.89 17.89 -37.10
N ASP A 531 -3.24 17.16 -36.19
CA ASP A 531 -1.87 16.68 -36.37
C ASP A 531 -1.79 15.63 -37.49
N LEU A 532 -2.75 14.71 -37.55
CA LEU A 532 -2.84 13.73 -38.65
C LEU A 532 -3.09 14.43 -39.99
N ARG A 533 -4.01 15.40 -40.02
CA ARG A 533 -4.36 16.16 -41.23
C ARG A 533 -3.18 16.97 -41.75
N ASP A 534 -2.49 17.70 -40.87
CA ASP A 534 -1.30 18.48 -41.24
C ASP A 534 -0.16 17.59 -41.71
N ARG A 535 0.08 16.46 -41.03
CA ARG A 535 1.09 15.49 -41.46
C ARG A 535 0.77 14.88 -42.82
N ALA A 536 -0.50 14.60 -43.12
CA ALA A 536 -0.95 14.17 -44.44
C ALA A 536 -0.70 15.25 -45.51
N TYR A 537 -0.99 16.52 -45.21
CA TYR A 537 -0.67 17.62 -46.12
C TYR A 537 0.84 17.79 -46.35
N ILE A 538 1.65 17.62 -45.32
CA ILE A 538 3.11 17.66 -45.45
C ILE A 538 3.59 16.52 -46.37
N TYR A 539 3.12 15.29 -46.16
CA TYR A 539 3.46 14.18 -47.05
C TYR A 539 2.98 14.41 -48.48
N TRP A 540 1.76 14.90 -48.67
CA TRP A 540 1.24 15.21 -50.00
C TRP A 540 2.07 16.28 -50.72
N ARG A 541 2.43 17.37 -50.03
CA ARG A 541 3.28 18.43 -50.59
C ARG A 541 4.69 17.94 -50.88
N LEU A 542 5.27 17.14 -49.99
CA LEU A 542 6.61 16.60 -50.14
C LEU A 542 6.69 15.65 -51.34
N LEU A 543 5.74 14.70 -51.44
CA LEU A 543 5.67 13.75 -52.55
C LEU A 543 5.33 14.40 -53.90
N SER A 544 4.54 15.48 -53.91
CA SER A 544 4.18 16.19 -55.16
C SER A 544 5.24 17.18 -55.63
N THR A 545 6.05 17.72 -54.71
CA THR A 545 7.11 18.69 -55.04
C THR A 545 8.39 17.98 -55.46
N ASP A 546 8.87 17.03 -54.65
CA ASP A 546 10.13 16.34 -54.88
C ASP A 546 10.14 14.96 -54.20
N PRO A 547 9.82 13.88 -54.95
CA PRO A 547 9.88 12.51 -54.44
C PRO A 547 11.27 12.06 -53.98
N GLU A 548 12.35 12.59 -54.57
CA GLU A 548 13.72 12.22 -54.19
C GLU A 548 14.08 12.85 -52.84
N ALA A 549 13.77 14.14 -52.64
CA ALA A 549 13.88 14.76 -51.32
C ALA A 549 12.99 14.08 -50.27
N ALA A 550 11.79 13.62 -50.68
CA ALA A 550 10.92 12.83 -49.82
C ALA A 550 11.60 11.53 -49.37
N LYS A 551 12.29 10.86 -50.28
CA LYS A 551 13.06 9.64 -50.01
C LYS A 551 14.17 9.90 -49.00
N ASP A 552 14.96 10.95 -49.21
CA ASP A 552 16.07 11.33 -48.34
C ASP A 552 15.61 11.67 -46.91
N VAL A 553 14.46 12.33 -46.76
CA VAL A 553 13.93 12.72 -45.44
C VAL A 553 13.22 11.55 -44.76
N VAL A 554 12.35 10.83 -45.46
CA VAL A 554 11.46 9.81 -44.86
C VAL A 554 12.18 8.48 -44.62
N LEU A 555 13.13 8.12 -45.51
CA LEU A 555 13.94 6.91 -45.40
C LEU A 555 15.30 7.16 -44.73
N ALA A 556 15.52 8.35 -44.16
CA ALA A 556 16.72 8.66 -43.39
C ALA A 556 16.92 7.64 -42.26
N GLU A 557 18.18 7.25 -42.05
CA GLU A 557 18.57 6.39 -40.94
C GLU A 557 18.29 7.11 -39.60
N LYS A 558 17.59 6.41 -38.71
CA LYS A 558 17.19 6.97 -37.41
C LYS A 558 18.20 6.60 -36.34
N PRO A 559 18.43 7.47 -35.34
CA PRO A 559 19.29 7.13 -34.21
C PRO A 559 18.82 5.85 -33.51
N VAL A 560 19.78 4.99 -33.16
CA VAL A 560 19.51 3.75 -32.42
C VAL A 560 19.00 4.08 -31.01
N ILE A 561 18.05 3.27 -30.53
CA ILE A 561 17.51 3.43 -29.17
C ILE A 561 18.45 2.87 -28.11
N SER A 562 18.33 3.34 -26.86
CA SER A 562 18.98 2.80 -25.65
C SER A 562 17.93 2.50 -24.57
N ASP A 563 18.23 1.59 -23.64
CA ASP A 563 17.35 1.34 -22.48
C ASP A 563 17.57 2.38 -21.38
N ASP A 564 17.07 3.60 -21.61
CA ASP A 564 17.07 4.69 -20.61
C ASP A 564 15.71 4.87 -19.91
N SER A 565 14.75 4.00 -20.25
CA SER A 565 13.32 4.10 -19.91
C SER A 565 13.00 4.32 -18.42
N ASN A 566 13.89 3.88 -17.52
CA ASN A 566 13.71 3.92 -16.07
C ASN A 566 14.97 4.41 -15.31
N GLN A 567 15.81 5.22 -15.96
CA GLN A 567 16.88 5.95 -15.27
C GLN A 567 16.33 7.27 -14.73
N LEU A 568 16.50 7.49 -13.43
CA LEU A 568 16.18 8.78 -12.84
C LEU A 568 17.23 9.80 -13.27
N ASP A 569 16.81 11.06 -13.43
CA ASP A 569 17.75 12.15 -13.62
C ASP A 569 18.76 12.16 -12.45
N PRO A 570 20.08 12.32 -12.70
CA PRO A 570 21.09 12.25 -11.65
C PRO A 570 20.83 13.19 -10.49
N SER A 571 20.33 14.41 -10.75
CA SER A 571 20.05 15.37 -9.68
C SER A 571 18.90 14.93 -8.77
N LEU A 572 17.85 14.37 -9.38
CA LEU A 572 16.72 13.79 -8.65
C LEU A 572 17.14 12.53 -7.88
N LEU A 573 18.01 11.70 -8.46
CA LEU A 573 18.55 10.53 -7.76
C LEU A 573 19.33 10.94 -6.51
N ASP A 574 20.16 11.97 -6.60
CA ASP A 574 20.95 12.49 -5.48
C ASP A 574 20.03 13.00 -4.35
N GLU A 575 18.98 13.73 -4.70
CA GLU A 575 17.95 14.19 -3.76
C GLU A 575 17.20 13.02 -3.10
N LEU A 576 16.83 11.99 -3.87
CA LEU A 576 16.11 10.82 -3.35
C LEU A 576 17.01 9.93 -2.48
N LEU A 577 18.30 9.82 -2.80
CA LEU A 577 19.28 9.11 -1.97
C LEU A 577 19.48 9.81 -0.62
N ALA A 578 19.47 11.15 -0.61
CA ALA A 578 19.49 11.94 0.62
C ALA A 578 18.18 11.81 1.44
N ASN A 579 17.13 11.25 0.84
CA ASN A 579 15.83 11.00 1.45
C ASN A 579 15.51 9.50 1.60
N ILE A 580 16.50 8.61 1.54
CA ILE A 580 16.32 7.18 1.86
C ILE A 580 15.64 7.04 3.23
N ALA A 581 14.80 6.00 3.37
CA ALA A 581 13.97 5.73 4.54
C ALA A 581 12.80 6.71 4.77
N THR A 582 12.54 7.62 3.82
CA THR A 582 11.37 8.52 3.85
C THR A 582 10.34 8.16 2.77
N LEU A 583 9.17 8.79 2.80
CA LEU A 583 8.14 8.59 1.78
C LEU A 583 8.60 9.04 0.37
N ALA A 584 9.48 10.04 0.28
CA ALA A 584 9.97 10.54 -1.00
C ALA A 584 10.75 9.46 -1.76
N SER A 585 11.63 8.73 -1.08
CA SER A 585 12.40 7.64 -1.69
C SER A 585 11.55 6.42 -2.03
N VAL A 586 10.41 6.21 -1.37
CA VAL A 586 9.46 5.14 -1.74
C VAL A 586 8.64 5.54 -2.96
N TYR A 587 8.17 6.78 -3.04
CA TYR A 587 7.39 7.26 -4.18
C TYR A 587 8.21 7.60 -5.42
N HIS A 588 9.56 7.64 -5.32
CA HIS A 588 10.47 8.12 -6.37
C HIS A 588 10.05 9.51 -6.87
N LYS A 589 9.64 10.38 -5.95
CA LYS A 589 9.21 11.75 -6.21
C LYS A 589 9.85 12.69 -5.18
N PRO A 590 10.24 13.91 -5.57
CA PRO A 590 10.76 14.86 -4.61
C PRO A 590 9.68 15.22 -3.58
N PRO A 591 10.04 15.54 -2.32
CA PRO A 591 9.09 15.89 -1.27
C PRO A 591 8.10 16.98 -1.68
N ASP A 592 8.58 17.98 -2.43
CA ASP A 592 7.79 19.13 -2.89
C ASP A 592 6.63 18.74 -3.84
N ALA A 593 6.71 17.59 -4.50
CA ALA A 593 5.67 17.14 -5.43
C ALA A 593 4.39 16.65 -4.71
N PHE A 594 4.48 16.31 -3.42
CA PHE A 594 3.34 15.77 -2.66
C PHE A 594 3.14 16.43 -1.30
N VAL A 595 4.02 17.35 -0.90
CA VAL A 595 3.85 18.18 0.29
C VAL A 595 3.59 19.62 -0.15
N SER A 596 2.32 20.02 -0.19
CA SER A 596 1.95 21.43 -0.33
C SER A 596 2.34 22.15 0.97
N ARG A 597 3.55 22.73 1.03
CA ARG A 597 3.88 23.68 2.08
C ARG A 597 2.98 24.90 1.88
N VAL A 598 1.90 24.98 2.65
CA VAL A 598 1.09 26.21 2.79
C VAL A 598 2.03 27.26 3.37
N LYS A 599 2.66 28.08 2.52
CA LYS A 599 3.36 29.27 2.98
C LYS A 599 2.33 30.09 3.74
N PRO A 600 2.56 30.48 5.01
CA PRO A 600 1.67 31.40 5.68
C PRO A 600 1.69 32.69 4.85
N THR A 601 0.53 33.04 4.29
CA THR A 601 0.34 34.30 3.61
C THR A 601 0.49 35.37 4.67
N ILE A 602 1.68 35.96 4.77
CA ILE A 602 1.87 37.22 5.50
C ILE A 602 1.00 38.22 4.75
N GLN A 603 -0.19 38.49 5.28
CA GLN A 603 -0.97 39.66 4.91
C GLN A 603 -0.09 40.86 5.27
N ARG A 604 0.55 41.46 4.26
CA ARG A 604 1.06 42.82 4.39
C ARG A 604 -0.16 43.72 4.61
N PRO A 605 -0.14 44.62 5.60
CA PRO A 605 -1.16 45.65 5.71
C PRO A 605 -1.15 46.46 4.41
N GLU A 606 -2.30 46.59 3.77
CA GLU A 606 -2.51 47.57 2.69
C GLU A 606 -2.50 48.95 3.35
N ASP A 607 -1.46 49.73 3.09
CA ASP A 607 -1.48 51.17 3.35
C ASP A 607 -2.22 51.86 2.20
N ASP A 608 -3.20 52.67 2.58
CA ASP A 608 -4.03 53.53 1.76
C ASP A 608 -3.20 54.44 0.84
N GLU A 609 -3.46 54.42 -0.47
CA GLU A 609 -3.19 55.59 -1.33
C GLU A 609 -4.37 55.90 -2.27
N GLU A 610 -4.72 57.18 -2.23
CA GLU A 610 -5.89 57.84 -2.80
C GLU A 610 -5.90 57.84 -4.34
N PHE A 611 -7.07 57.62 -4.93
CA PHE A 611 -7.36 58.01 -6.32
C PHE A 611 -7.54 59.53 -6.43
N PRO A 612 -7.08 60.13 -7.54
CA PRO A 612 -7.97 61.04 -8.25
C PRO A 612 -8.04 60.82 -9.77
N ASN A 613 -9.29 60.70 -10.22
CA ASN A 613 -9.90 60.99 -11.52
C ASN A 613 -9.07 61.63 -12.65
N GLY A 614 -9.33 61.17 -13.89
CA GLY A 614 -9.49 62.08 -15.03
C GLY A 614 -9.03 61.60 -16.42
N LEU A 615 -9.99 61.05 -17.19
CA LEU A 615 -10.30 61.36 -18.61
C LEU A 615 -9.20 61.33 -19.71
N ASP A 616 -9.42 60.38 -20.64
CA ASP A 616 -9.66 60.59 -22.09
C ASP A 616 -8.49 60.59 -23.11
N SER A 617 -8.83 60.04 -24.29
CA SER A 617 -8.25 60.15 -25.65
C SER A 617 -7.22 59.11 -26.16
N GLY A 618 -7.74 58.09 -26.84
CA GLY A 618 -7.63 57.91 -28.31
C GLY A 618 -6.35 57.31 -28.96
N PRO A 619 -6.45 56.59 -30.09
CA PRO A 619 -5.51 55.52 -30.50
C PRO A 619 -4.72 55.80 -31.79
N SER A 620 -3.53 55.19 -31.94
CA SER A 620 -2.89 55.02 -33.27
C SER A 620 -1.70 54.04 -33.28
N GLU A 621 -1.87 52.94 -34.02
CA GLU A 621 -0.85 52.10 -34.68
C GLU A 621 -0.39 52.74 -36.03
N PRO A 622 0.50 52.14 -36.87
CA PRO A 622 1.64 51.21 -36.67
C PRO A 622 2.90 51.64 -37.48
N SER A 623 4.09 51.08 -37.19
CA SER A 623 5.13 50.83 -38.24
C SER A 623 6.22 49.84 -37.76
N ALA A 624 6.41 48.77 -38.54
CA ALA A 624 7.61 47.90 -38.60
C ALA A 624 8.33 48.18 -39.96
N PRO A 625 9.50 47.59 -40.36
CA PRO A 625 10.17 46.37 -39.86
C PRO A 625 11.73 46.35 -39.88
N ALA A 626 12.33 45.22 -39.42
CA ALA A 626 13.57 44.53 -39.89
C ALA A 626 14.33 43.84 -38.72
N THR A 627 14.09 42.55 -38.47
CA THR A 627 14.93 41.35 -38.82
C THR A 627 16.13 41.07 -37.89
N GLU A 628 16.03 40.06 -37.00
CA GLU A 628 16.57 38.68 -37.19
C GLU A 628 16.25 37.76 -35.97
N PHE A 629 16.12 36.46 -36.27
CA PHE A 629 15.64 35.27 -35.52
C PHE A 629 16.51 34.89 -34.29
N ASN A 630 16.09 34.16 -33.23
CA ASN A 630 15.34 32.88 -33.09
C ASN A 630 14.83 32.77 -31.63
N SER A 631 13.52 32.59 -31.34
CA SER A 631 12.75 31.33 -31.11
C SER A 631 13.22 30.53 -29.86
N THR A 632 12.42 30.09 -28.87
CA THR A 632 11.01 29.61 -28.70
C THR A 632 10.68 29.63 -27.18
N SER A 633 9.48 29.42 -26.64
CA SER A 633 8.09 29.79 -26.94
C SER A 633 7.25 29.41 -25.72
N ALA A 634 6.45 30.37 -25.24
CA ALA A 634 5.46 30.23 -24.19
C ALA A 634 4.17 29.55 -24.70
N SER A 635 3.70 28.57 -23.93
CA SER A 635 2.35 28.48 -23.39
C SER A 635 1.23 29.30 -24.07
N ALA A 636 0.26 28.60 -24.65
CA ALA A 636 -1.09 29.11 -24.85
C ALA A 636 -2.12 28.06 -24.40
N SER A 637 -3.01 28.54 -23.55
CA SER A 637 -4.18 27.91 -22.96
C SER A 637 -5.30 27.65 -23.97
N SER A 638 -6.01 26.53 -23.82
CA SER A 638 -7.36 26.33 -24.34
C SER A 638 -8.28 25.84 -23.22
N ASN A 639 -9.26 26.67 -22.88
CA ASN A 639 -10.37 26.38 -21.98
C ASN A 639 -11.33 25.35 -22.59
N VAL A 640 -11.73 24.34 -21.80
CA VAL A 640 -12.92 23.49 -22.00
C VAL A 640 -13.60 23.30 -20.63
N PRO A 641 -14.95 23.22 -20.55
CA PRO A 641 -15.74 23.53 -19.34
C PRO A 641 -15.66 22.48 -18.23
N HIS A 642 -15.71 22.98 -17.00
CA HIS A 642 -15.70 22.22 -15.75
C HIS A 642 -17.07 21.56 -15.48
N VAL A 643 -17.10 20.22 -15.45
CA VAL A 643 -18.18 19.42 -14.84
C VAL A 643 -17.75 19.12 -13.39
N PRO A 644 -18.58 19.35 -12.36
CA PRO A 644 -18.17 19.12 -10.98
C PRO A 644 -18.10 17.61 -10.69
N ALA A 645 -16.89 17.07 -10.60
CA ALA A 645 -16.65 15.73 -10.09
C ALA A 645 -16.85 15.70 -8.56
N GLN A 646 -17.79 14.88 -8.11
CA GLN A 646 -17.98 14.56 -6.70
C GLN A 646 -16.75 13.82 -6.16
N VAL A 647 -16.14 14.39 -5.12
CA VAL A 647 -15.00 13.83 -4.39
C VAL A 647 -15.49 12.66 -3.51
N VAL A 648 -15.04 11.45 -3.84
CA VAL A 648 -15.14 10.28 -2.95
C VAL A 648 -13.90 10.26 -2.05
N PRO A 649 -14.03 10.16 -0.71
CA PRO A 649 -12.88 10.12 0.19
C PRO A 649 -12.11 8.78 0.09
N PRO A 650 -10.78 8.78 0.25
CA PRO A 650 -9.97 7.57 0.20
C PRO A 650 -10.21 6.68 1.42
N ALA A 651 -10.37 5.38 1.17
CA ALA A 651 -10.55 4.35 2.20
C ALA A 651 -9.26 4.14 3.01
N ALA A 652 -9.38 4.15 4.33
CA ALA A 652 -8.29 3.94 5.27
C ALA A 652 -7.82 2.46 5.27
N SER A 653 -6.52 2.25 5.09
CA SER A 653 -5.83 0.96 5.23
C SER A 653 -5.68 0.59 6.71
N SER A 654 -6.19 -0.58 7.10
CA SER A 654 -6.06 -1.14 8.45
C SER A 654 -4.67 -1.74 8.69
N ALA A 655 -3.94 -1.20 9.67
CA ALA A 655 -2.64 -1.70 10.13
C ALA A 655 -2.77 -3.04 10.88
N ALA A 656 -1.78 -3.93 10.69
CA ALA A 656 -1.62 -5.18 11.41
C ALA A 656 -1.03 -4.96 12.83
N PRO A 657 -1.33 -5.82 13.83
CA PRO A 657 -0.87 -5.65 15.20
C PRO A 657 0.53 -6.27 15.43
N VAL A 658 1.42 -5.51 16.08
CA VAL A 658 2.78 -5.91 16.52
C VAL A 658 2.72 -6.50 17.95
N PRO A 659 3.55 -7.49 18.35
CA PRO A 659 3.36 -8.28 19.58
C PRO A 659 3.69 -7.52 20.89
N ASP A 660 2.80 -7.61 21.89
CA ASP A 660 2.97 -6.99 23.23
C ASP A 660 3.89 -7.84 24.13
N LEU A 661 5.06 -7.28 24.43
CA LEU A 661 6.16 -7.87 25.22
C LEU A 661 5.95 -7.63 26.73
N LEU A 662 4.81 -8.06 27.28
CA LEU A 662 4.44 -7.84 28.69
C LEU A 662 3.75 -9.06 29.36
N SER A 663 3.97 -10.27 28.84
CA SER A 663 3.34 -11.50 29.37
C SER A 663 4.10 -12.21 30.50
N ASP A 664 5.22 -11.66 30.99
CA ASP A 664 6.15 -12.39 31.88
C ASP A 664 6.08 -11.97 33.36
N LEU A 665 4.97 -11.35 33.78
CA LEU A 665 4.77 -10.97 35.17
C LEU A 665 3.33 -11.27 35.57
N LEU A 666 3.17 -12.14 36.58
CA LEU A 666 1.93 -12.61 37.24
C LEU A 666 1.48 -14.04 36.83
N GLY A 667 2.13 -15.04 37.44
CA GLY A 667 1.57 -16.38 37.56
C GLY A 667 0.44 -16.43 38.60
N LEU A 668 -0.55 -17.29 38.37
CA LEU A 668 -1.41 -17.92 39.39
C LEU A 668 -2.28 -19.04 38.75
N ASP A 669 -1.91 -20.27 39.14
CA ASP A 669 -2.68 -21.45 39.53
C ASP A 669 -3.86 -22.06 38.73
N ASN A 670 -3.71 -23.39 38.62
CA ASN A 670 -4.60 -24.45 38.17
C ASN A 670 -5.97 -24.50 38.88
N ALA A 671 -7.00 -24.89 38.12
CA ALA A 671 -8.12 -25.67 38.63
C ALA A 671 -8.62 -26.68 37.58
N LEU A 672 -8.56 -27.97 37.93
CA LEU A 672 -9.08 -29.11 37.19
C LEU A 672 -10.61 -29.23 37.33
N VAL A 673 -11.32 -29.54 36.24
CA VAL A 673 -12.69 -30.11 36.26
C VAL A 673 -12.79 -31.20 35.15
N PRO A 674 -13.49 -32.33 35.37
CA PRO A 674 -13.32 -33.57 34.60
C PRO A 674 -14.04 -33.61 33.25
N VAL A 675 -13.55 -34.51 32.39
CA VAL A 675 -13.99 -34.82 31.02
C VAL A 675 -15.21 -35.74 31.02
N ASP A 676 -16.26 -35.36 30.29
CA ASP A 676 -17.24 -36.30 29.73
C ASP A 676 -17.16 -36.20 28.20
N GLN A 677 -16.73 -37.29 27.56
CA GLN A 677 -16.67 -37.45 26.10
C GLN A 677 -18.01 -37.92 25.53
N PRO A 678 -18.43 -37.37 24.38
CA PRO A 678 -19.23 -38.12 23.43
C PRO A 678 -18.43 -38.46 22.16
N VAL A 679 -18.62 -39.69 21.72
CA VAL A 679 -17.96 -40.40 20.61
C VAL A 679 -18.29 -39.77 19.24
N ALA A 680 -17.30 -39.79 18.34
CA ALA A 680 -17.38 -39.31 16.96
C ALA A 680 -18.35 -40.12 16.09
N ALA A 681 -19.05 -39.42 15.18
CA ALA A 681 -19.77 -40.03 14.05
C ALA A 681 -19.14 -39.57 12.72
N SER A 682 -19.03 -40.55 11.83
CA SER A 682 -18.29 -40.67 10.56
C SER A 682 -18.72 -39.76 9.41
N GLY A 683 -17.75 -39.42 8.54
CA GLY A 683 -17.98 -39.09 7.12
C GLY A 683 -17.01 -38.04 6.57
N HIS A 684 -16.08 -38.47 5.71
CA HIS A 684 -14.98 -37.71 5.06
C HIS A 684 -13.73 -37.43 5.92
N PRO A 685 -12.51 -37.62 5.36
CA PRO A 685 -11.28 -37.24 6.03
C PRO A 685 -11.21 -35.72 6.19
N LEU A 686 -10.90 -35.24 7.40
CA LEU A 686 -10.69 -33.82 7.68
C LEU A 686 -9.56 -33.28 6.78
N PRO A 687 -9.71 -32.09 6.17
CA PRO A 687 -8.64 -31.51 5.38
C PRO A 687 -7.45 -31.15 6.27
N VAL A 688 -6.24 -31.38 5.77
CA VAL A 688 -5.00 -31.06 6.49
C VAL A 688 -4.79 -29.55 6.46
N LEU A 689 -4.77 -28.93 7.63
CA LEU A 689 -4.58 -27.48 7.82
C LEU A 689 -3.12 -27.13 8.11
N LEU A 690 -2.41 -28.02 8.80
CA LEU A 690 -0.97 -27.93 9.07
C LEU A 690 -0.35 -29.30 8.79
N SER A 691 0.55 -29.40 7.80
CA SER A 691 1.24 -30.65 7.49
C SER A 691 2.30 -31.00 8.53
N ALA A 692 2.61 -32.29 8.70
CA ALA A 692 3.69 -32.74 9.59
C ALA A 692 5.05 -32.07 9.31
N SER A 693 5.34 -31.70 8.05
CA SER A 693 6.57 -30.99 7.67
C SER A 693 6.60 -29.55 8.19
N ALA A 694 5.47 -28.84 8.12
CA ALA A 694 5.35 -27.45 8.59
C ALA A 694 5.20 -27.38 10.12
N GLY A 695 4.52 -28.36 10.72
CA GLY A 695 4.31 -28.46 12.16
C GLY A 695 5.44 -29.14 12.93
N GLN A 696 6.62 -29.34 12.33
CA GLN A 696 7.79 -29.96 12.98
C GLN A 696 7.44 -31.31 13.64
N GLY A 697 6.71 -32.15 12.90
CA GLY A 697 6.20 -33.45 13.32
C GLY A 697 4.76 -33.42 13.85
N LEU A 698 4.17 -32.27 14.18
CA LEU A 698 2.72 -32.18 14.44
C LEU A 698 1.95 -31.96 13.13
N GLU A 699 0.94 -32.79 12.87
CA GLU A 699 -0.04 -32.56 11.81
C GLU A 699 -1.40 -32.19 12.42
N ILE A 700 -2.05 -31.17 11.86
CA ILE A 700 -3.37 -30.71 12.29
C ILE A 700 -4.31 -30.75 11.09
N SER A 701 -5.42 -31.46 11.23
CA SER A 701 -6.52 -31.49 10.27
C SER A 701 -7.79 -30.96 10.93
N GLY A 702 -8.60 -30.19 10.21
CA GLY A 702 -9.76 -29.56 10.84
C GLY A 702 -10.79 -29.00 9.88
N GLN A 703 -12.00 -28.78 10.41
CA GLN A 703 -13.08 -28.14 9.67
C GLN A 703 -14.07 -27.49 10.64
N VAL A 704 -14.55 -26.29 10.29
CA VAL A 704 -15.66 -25.64 11.00
C VAL A 704 -16.98 -26.26 10.56
N LEU A 705 -17.80 -26.67 11.52
CA LEU A 705 -19.06 -27.38 11.28
C LEU A 705 -20.16 -26.85 12.19
N ARG A 706 -21.41 -26.99 11.77
CA ARG A 706 -22.58 -26.67 12.59
C ARG A 706 -23.25 -27.95 13.06
N ARG A 707 -23.59 -28.03 14.35
CA ARG A 707 -24.41 -29.10 14.94
C ARG A 707 -25.40 -28.50 15.92
N ASP A 708 -26.67 -28.89 15.80
CA ASP A 708 -27.76 -28.48 16.70
C ASP A 708 -27.81 -26.95 16.96
N GLY A 709 -27.65 -26.15 15.90
CA GLY A 709 -27.71 -24.69 15.98
C GLY A 709 -26.40 -24.01 16.42
N GLN A 710 -25.42 -24.75 16.95
CA GLN A 710 -24.13 -24.25 17.42
C GLN A 710 -22.99 -24.54 16.43
N ILE A 711 -22.02 -23.62 16.34
CA ILE A 711 -20.83 -23.79 15.50
C ILE A 711 -19.73 -24.43 16.35
N PHE A 712 -19.08 -25.45 15.80
CA PHE A 712 -17.93 -26.14 16.38
C PHE A 712 -16.75 -26.11 15.41
N TYR A 713 -15.55 -26.16 15.97
CA TYR A 713 -14.35 -26.42 15.21
C TYR A 713 -13.86 -27.84 15.50
N GLY A 714 -14.02 -28.73 14.53
CA GLY A 714 -13.50 -30.09 14.62
C GLY A 714 -12.03 -30.13 14.26
N LEU A 715 -11.20 -30.62 15.17
CA LEU A 715 -9.75 -30.68 15.01
C LEU A 715 -9.24 -32.09 15.30
N LYS A 716 -8.31 -32.57 14.51
CA LYS A 716 -7.52 -33.79 14.70
C LYS A 716 -6.05 -33.40 14.76
N PHE A 717 -5.37 -33.82 15.82
CA PHE A 717 -3.94 -33.64 16.06
C PHE A 717 -3.25 -34.99 15.91
N GLU A 718 -2.20 -35.05 15.09
CA GLU A 718 -1.42 -36.27 14.85
C GLU A 718 0.05 -36.01 15.13
N ASN A 719 0.63 -36.80 16.04
CA ASN A 719 1.97 -36.59 16.54
C ASN A 719 2.97 -37.53 15.86
N ASN A 720 3.77 -37.00 14.93
CA ASN A 720 4.87 -37.69 14.27
C ASN A 720 6.25 -37.37 14.89
N THR A 721 6.28 -36.71 16.06
CA THR A 721 7.52 -36.44 16.80
C THR A 721 7.90 -37.63 17.69
N SER A 722 9.12 -37.61 18.24
CA SER A 722 9.59 -38.62 19.19
C SER A 722 9.17 -38.37 20.64
N THR A 723 8.44 -37.28 20.95
CA THR A 723 8.02 -36.90 22.31
C THR A 723 6.50 -36.77 22.41
N PRO A 724 5.89 -37.06 23.57
CA PRO A 724 4.46 -36.84 23.75
C PRO A 724 4.14 -35.34 23.78
N LEU A 725 3.08 -34.93 23.06
CA LEU A 725 2.64 -33.54 22.97
C LEU A 725 1.39 -33.31 23.84
N ASP A 726 1.42 -32.30 24.70
CA ASP A 726 0.34 -31.94 25.62
C ASP A 726 0.21 -30.43 25.82
N GLY A 727 -0.86 -30.00 26.50
CA GLY A 727 -1.09 -28.58 26.79
C GLY A 727 -1.47 -27.74 25.57
N PHE A 728 -2.24 -28.30 24.64
CA PHE A 728 -2.66 -27.57 23.44
C PHE A 728 -3.53 -26.36 23.79
N MET A 729 -3.16 -25.20 23.25
CA MET A 729 -3.93 -23.95 23.31
C MET A 729 -4.17 -23.45 21.89
N ILE A 730 -5.33 -22.82 21.68
CA ILE A 730 -5.72 -22.28 20.37
C ILE A 730 -6.17 -20.83 20.50
N GLN A 731 -5.85 -20.03 19.49
CA GLN A 731 -6.29 -18.64 19.36
C GLN A 731 -6.67 -18.36 17.90
N PHE A 732 -7.66 -17.50 17.72
CA PHE A 732 -8.13 -17.05 16.42
C PHE A 732 -7.83 -15.58 16.25
N ASN A 733 -7.32 -15.18 15.09
CA ASN A 733 -7.22 -13.76 14.77
C ASN A 733 -8.61 -13.13 14.58
N LYS A 734 -8.64 -11.79 14.60
CA LYS A 734 -9.84 -11.03 14.27
C LYS A 734 -10.31 -11.38 12.86
N ASN A 735 -11.54 -11.83 12.72
CA ASN A 735 -12.18 -12.25 11.47
C ASN A 735 -13.54 -11.54 11.32
N MET A 736 -14.07 -11.45 10.10
CA MET A 736 -15.27 -10.66 9.84
C MET A 736 -16.51 -11.13 10.62
N PHE A 737 -16.64 -12.44 10.82
CA PHE A 737 -17.78 -13.05 11.50
C PHE A 737 -17.64 -13.01 13.04
N GLY A 738 -16.49 -12.56 13.54
CA GLY A 738 -16.20 -12.50 14.97
C GLY A 738 -16.06 -13.87 15.63
N LEU A 739 -15.73 -14.91 14.87
CA LEU A 739 -15.54 -16.27 15.35
C LEU A 739 -14.41 -16.32 16.37
N ALA A 740 -14.68 -16.90 17.53
CA ALA A 740 -13.71 -17.13 18.59
C ALA A 740 -14.00 -18.46 19.31
N ALA A 741 -13.02 -18.98 20.03
CA ALA A 741 -13.22 -20.12 20.92
C ALA A 741 -14.20 -19.74 22.04
N ALA A 742 -15.20 -20.59 22.31
CA ALA A 742 -16.10 -20.40 23.44
C ALA A 742 -15.45 -20.77 24.80
N GLY A 743 -14.33 -21.50 24.77
CA GLY A 743 -13.63 -22.00 25.95
C GLY A 743 -12.25 -22.56 25.59
N PRO A 744 -11.52 -23.11 26.57
CA PRO A 744 -10.19 -23.66 26.34
C PRO A 744 -10.23 -24.90 25.45
N LEU A 745 -9.18 -25.11 24.66
CA LEU A 745 -9.02 -26.29 23.82
C LEU A 745 -8.75 -27.52 24.70
N GLN A 746 -9.64 -28.50 24.66
CA GLN A 746 -9.49 -29.75 25.40
C GLN A 746 -8.98 -30.86 24.47
N VAL A 747 -7.67 -31.09 24.48
CA VAL A 747 -7.02 -32.17 23.72
C VAL A 747 -6.25 -33.07 24.69
N PRO A 748 -6.54 -34.38 24.73
CA PRO A 748 -5.76 -35.34 25.50
C PRO A 748 -4.29 -35.37 25.05
N PRO A 749 -3.33 -35.71 25.93
CA PRO A 749 -1.93 -35.87 25.54
C PRO A 749 -1.77 -36.84 24.37
N VAL A 750 -1.10 -36.41 23.30
CA VAL A 750 -0.93 -37.18 22.05
C VAL A 750 0.44 -37.83 22.06
N GLN A 751 0.48 -39.16 22.18
CA GLN A 751 1.71 -39.95 22.18
C GLN A 751 2.36 -40.00 20.77
N PRO A 752 3.69 -40.21 20.67
CA PRO A 752 4.37 -40.44 19.40
C PRO A 752 3.68 -41.52 18.55
N GLY A 753 3.40 -41.20 17.29
CA GLY A 753 2.70 -42.07 16.34
C GLY A 753 1.19 -42.21 16.58
N SER A 754 0.59 -41.40 17.46
CA SER A 754 -0.86 -41.44 17.73
C SER A 754 -1.56 -40.14 17.31
N SER A 755 -2.90 -40.16 17.30
CA SER A 755 -3.71 -38.98 17.03
C SER A 755 -4.84 -38.81 18.05
N ALA A 756 -5.25 -37.57 18.29
CA ALA A 756 -6.39 -37.21 19.13
C ALA A 756 -7.31 -36.25 18.37
N SER A 757 -8.62 -36.35 18.58
CA SER A 757 -9.62 -35.45 17.98
C SER A 757 -10.40 -34.72 19.06
N THR A 758 -10.80 -33.48 18.78
CA THR A 758 -11.61 -32.65 19.68
C THR A 758 -12.60 -31.80 18.89
N LEU A 759 -13.67 -31.39 19.56
CA LEU A 759 -14.67 -30.44 19.04
C LEU A 759 -14.67 -29.21 19.94
N LEU A 760 -14.14 -28.11 19.42
CA LEU A 760 -14.10 -26.84 20.13
C LEU A 760 -15.38 -26.04 19.85
N PRO A 761 -16.21 -25.71 20.85
CA PRO A 761 -17.36 -24.85 20.62
C PRO A 761 -16.91 -23.43 20.24
N MET A 762 -17.57 -22.82 19.27
CA MET A 762 -17.25 -21.50 18.74
C MET A 762 -18.37 -20.48 19.05
N VAL A 763 -17.98 -19.22 19.28
CA VAL A 763 -18.89 -18.09 19.45
C VAL A 763 -18.70 -17.07 18.33
N LEU A 764 -19.77 -16.36 17.97
CA LEU A 764 -19.74 -15.28 16.98
C LEU A 764 -19.60 -13.91 17.67
N PHE A 765 -19.19 -12.91 16.90
CA PHE A 765 -19.17 -11.49 17.28
C PHE A 765 -18.21 -11.03 18.39
N GLN A 766 -17.20 -11.82 18.77
CA GLN A 766 -16.18 -11.37 19.75
C GLN A 766 -14.92 -10.82 19.08
N ASN A 767 -14.45 -11.47 18.01
CA ASN A 767 -13.17 -11.15 17.35
C ASN A 767 -13.38 -10.51 15.98
N ILE A 768 -14.07 -9.36 15.91
CA ILE A 768 -14.43 -8.75 14.61
C ILE A 768 -13.28 -7.92 14.04
N SER A 769 -12.94 -8.12 12.77
CA SER A 769 -12.08 -7.21 11.98
C SER A 769 -12.89 -6.37 10.99
N PRO A 770 -12.60 -5.05 10.84
CA PRO A 770 -13.09 -4.26 9.71
C PRO A 770 -12.25 -4.57 8.46
N GLY A 771 -12.89 -4.94 7.35
CA GLY A 771 -12.21 -5.30 6.10
C GLY A 771 -13.17 -5.85 5.03
N PRO A 772 -12.70 -6.22 3.82
CA PRO A 772 -13.50 -6.90 2.81
C PRO A 772 -13.91 -8.32 3.25
N PRO A 773 -15.06 -8.85 2.80
CA PRO A 773 -15.55 -10.15 3.22
C PRO A 773 -14.57 -11.27 2.88
N SER A 774 -14.15 -12.03 3.89
CA SER A 774 -13.23 -13.15 3.75
C SER A 774 -13.72 -14.33 4.58
N THR A 775 -13.70 -15.52 3.98
CA THR A 775 -13.95 -16.80 4.64
C THR A 775 -12.70 -17.40 5.27
N LEU A 776 -11.55 -16.73 5.12
CA LEU A 776 -10.29 -17.17 5.67
C LEU A 776 -10.25 -16.93 7.18
N LEU A 777 -10.10 -18.01 7.94
CA LEU A 777 -9.90 -18.02 9.37
C LEU A 777 -8.43 -18.29 9.67
N GLN A 778 -7.74 -17.33 10.29
CA GLN A 778 -6.35 -17.53 10.72
C GLN A 778 -6.33 -18.04 12.16
N VAL A 779 -5.62 -19.14 12.37
CA VAL A 779 -5.62 -19.91 13.61
C VAL A 779 -4.18 -20.06 14.08
N ALA A 780 -3.96 -19.85 15.38
CA ALA A 780 -2.70 -20.12 16.06
C ALA A 780 -2.91 -21.25 17.06
N VAL A 781 -2.09 -22.29 17.01
CA VAL A 781 -2.06 -23.37 18.01
C VAL A 781 -0.68 -23.41 18.64
N LYS A 782 -0.61 -23.61 19.95
CA LYS A 782 0.64 -23.90 20.65
C LYS A 782 0.48 -25.09 21.58
N ASN A 783 1.58 -25.68 21.99
CA ASN A 783 1.62 -26.67 23.06
C ASN A 783 2.72 -26.29 24.07
N ASN A 784 2.97 -27.14 25.07
CA ASN A 784 3.97 -26.84 26.12
C ASN A 784 5.43 -26.98 25.68
N GLN A 785 5.72 -27.67 24.58
CA GLN A 785 7.07 -28.14 24.22
C GLN A 785 7.62 -27.53 22.92
N GLN A 786 6.76 -26.97 22.08
CA GLN A 786 7.07 -26.52 20.71
C GLN A 786 6.55 -25.09 20.45
N PRO A 787 7.08 -24.39 19.43
CA PRO A 787 6.67 -23.03 19.10
C PRO A 787 5.19 -22.95 18.65
N VAL A 788 4.64 -21.73 18.66
CA VAL A 788 3.29 -21.46 18.15
C VAL A 788 3.23 -21.71 16.63
N TRP A 789 2.30 -22.54 16.19
CA TRP A 789 2.01 -22.78 14.78
C TRP A 789 0.85 -21.94 14.31
N TYR A 790 1.01 -21.35 13.13
CA TYR A 790 -0.01 -20.56 12.47
C TYR A 790 -0.46 -21.28 11.20
N PHE A 791 -1.77 -21.39 11.00
CA PHE A 791 -2.36 -21.94 9.79
C PHE A 791 -3.66 -21.21 9.45
N ASN A 792 -4.08 -21.35 8.20
CA ASN A 792 -5.32 -20.78 7.70
C ASN A 792 -6.32 -21.88 7.40
N ASP A 793 -7.58 -21.65 7.74
CA ASP A 793 -8.71 -22.49 7.39
C ASP A 793 -9.73 -21.68 6.58
N ASN A 794 -10.47 -22.33 5.68
CA ASN A 794 -11.49 -21.69 4.86
C ASN A 794 -12.87 -22.13 5.34
N ILE A 795 -13.62 -21.21 5.93
CA ILE A 795 -14.92 -21.51 6.54
C ILE A 795 -15.96 -21.76 5.43
N PRO A 796 -16.64 -22.92 5.43
CA PRO A 796 -17.78 -23.14 4.54
C PRO A 796 -18.93 -22.18 4.91
N PHE A 797 -19.37 -21.35 3.96
CA PHE A 797 -20.42 -20.34 4.20
C PHE A 797 -21.72 -20.91 4.76
N GLN A 798 -22.10 -22.13 4.36
CA GLN A 798 -23.30 -22.82 4.85
C GLN A 798 -23.37 -22.92 6.39
N VAL A 799 -22.22 -22.96 7.07
CA VAL A 799 -22.15 -23.04 8.53
C VAL A 799 -22.61 -21.73 9.19
N LEU A 800 -22.51 -20.61 8.47
CA LEU A 800 -22.84 -19.27 8.96
C LEU A 800 -24.32 -18.89 8.74
N PHE A 801 -25.07 -19.63 7.92
CA PHE A 801 -26.49 -19.30 7.66
C PHE A 801 -27.34 -19.46 8.92
N THR A 802 -28.14 -18.44 9.23
CA THR A 802 -28.98 -18.38 10.42
C THR A 802 -30.37 -18.97 10.16
N GLU A 803 -31.00 -19.51 11.20
CA GLU A 803 -32.36 -20.10 11.13
C GLU A 803 -33.44 -19.08 10.72
N ASP A 804 -33.22 -17.78 10.99
CA ASP A 804 -34.11 -16.68 10.60
C ASP A 804 -33.89 -16.22 9.14
N GLY A 805 -33.50 -17.14 8.25
CA GLY A 805 -33.18 -16.85 6.85
C GLY A 805 -34.37 -16.86 5.88
N ARG A 806 -35.57 -17.13 6.39
CA ARG A 806 -36.78 -17.24 5.56
C ARG A 806 -37.35 -15.85 5.26
N ILE A 807 -37.49 -15.53 3.98
CA ILE A 807 -38.05 -14.26 3.50
C ILE A 807 -39.41 -14.54 2.82
N GLU A 808 -40.39 -13.65 2.97
CA GLU A 808 -41.65 -13.77 2.24
C GLU A 808 -41.48 -13.45 0.75
N ARG A 809 -42.30 -14.07 -0.11
CA ARG A 809 -42.20 -13.91 -1.57
C ARG A 809 -42.25 -12.46 -2.04
N ALA A 810 -43.08 -11.62 -1.40
CA ALA A 810 -43.18 -10.20 -1.74
C ALA A 810 -41.90 -9.44 -1.37
N ALA A 811 -41.37 -9.67 -0.17
CA ALA A 811 -40.11 -9.08 0.30
C ALA A 811 -38.89 -9.55 -0.51
N PHE A 812 -38.88 -10.81 -0.98
CA PHE A 812 -37.85 -11.32 -1.87
C PHE A 812 -37.81 -10.55 -3.19
N LEU A 813 -38.97 -10.36 -3.83
CA LEU A 813 -39.07 -9.64 -5.11
C LEU A 813 -38.72 -8.15 -4.99
N GLU A 814 -39.13 -7.53 -3.89
CA GLU A 814 -38.80 -6.13 -3.60
C GLU A 814 -37.28 -5.97 -3.38
N THR A 815 -36.67 -6.83 -2.57
CA THR A 815 -35.23 -6.80 -2.29
C THR A 815 -34.43 -7.11 -3.55
N TRP A 816 -34.80 -8.12 -4.33
CA TRP A 816 -34.14 -8.48 -5.60
C TRP A 816 -34.15 -7.35 -6.62
N LYS A 817 -35.27 -6.61 -6.75
CA LYS A 817 -35.36 -5.47 -7.67
C LYS A 817 -34.64 -4.22 -7.18
N SER A 818 -34.44 -4.10 -5.86
CA SER A 818 -33.77 -2.94 -5.26
C SER A 818 -32.25 -2.99 -5.34
N LEU A 819 -31.66 -4.16 -5.64
CA LEU A 819 -30.22 -4.35 -5.73
C LEU A 819 -29.73 -4.04 -7.16
N PRO A 820 -28.63 -3.27 -7.33
CA PRO A 820 -28.05 -3.00 -8.65
C PRO A 820 -27.48 -4.27 -9.29
N ASP A 821 -27.56 -4.39 -10.62
CA ASP A 821 -27.02 -5.52 -11.39
C ASP A 821 -25.50 -5.73 -11.16
N SER A 822 -24.77 -4.70 -10.73
CA SER A 822 -23.35 -4.79 -10.35
C SER A 822 -23.06 -5.64 -9.11
N HIS A 823 -24.08 -6.06 -8.34
CA HIS A 823 -23.95 -6.93 -7.15
C HIS A 823 -24.33 -8.39 -7.44
N GLU A 824 -24.51 -8.72 -8.71
CA GLU A 824 -24.86 -10.05 -9.16
C GLU A 824 -23.61 -10.89 -9.45
N ILE A 825 -23.59 -12.11 -8.90
CA ILE A 825 -22.57 -13.10 -9.19
C ILE A 825 -23.26 -14.31 -9.83
N VAL A 826 -22.77 -14.70 -11.02
CA VAL A 826 -23.23 -15.88 -11.75
C VAL A 826 -22.13 -16.94 -11.73
N LYS A 827 -22.47 -18.18 -11.37
CA LYS A 827 -21.56 -19.32 -11.34
C LYS A 827 -22.22 -20.56 -11.94
N GLU A 828 -21.51 -21.25 -12.81
CA GLU A 828 -21.94 -22.53 -13.38
C GLU A 828 -21.26 -23.70 -12.65
N LEU A 829 -22.06 -24.65 -12.18
CA LEU A 829 -21.61 -25.87 -11.52
C LEU A 829 -21.73 -27.05 -12.49
N SER A 830 -20.68 -27.26 -13.30
CA SER A 830 -20.67 -28.19 -14.44
C SER A 830 -20.91 -29.67 -14.05
N ASN A 831 -20.56 -30.07 -12.83
CA ASN A 831 -20.63 -31.47 -12.36
C ASN A 831 -21.79 -31.75 -11.39
N SER A 832 -22.66 -30.77 -11.12
CA SER A 832 -23.80 -30.95 -10.21
C SER A 832 -25.04 -31.41 -10.98
N ILE A 833 -25.75 -32.42 -10.46
CA ILE A 833 -26.98 -32.96 -11.06
C ILE A 833 -28.12 -32.81 -10.06
N ILE A 834 -29.19 -32.10 -10.46
CA ILE A 834 -30.44 -32.06 -9.69
C ILE A 834 -31.32 -33.20 -10.20
N SER A 835 -31.36 -34.30 -9.47
CA SER A 835 -32.18 -35.47 -9.82
C SER A 835 -33.64 -35.33 -9.37
N ASN A 836 -33.88 -34.69 -8.22
CA ASN A 836 -35.21 -34.40 -7.70
C ASN A 836 -35.21 -33.04 -6.97
N VAL A 837 -36.11 -32.16 -7.37
CA VAL A 837 -36.23 -30.79 -6.84
C VAL A 837 -36.65 -30.78 -5.37
N ASP A 838 -37.61 -31.62 -4.97
CA ASP A 838 -38.12 -31.65 -3.59
C ASP A 838 -37.02 -32.15 -2.62
N VAL A 839 -36.28 -33.19 -3.01
CA VAL A 839 -35.12 -33.69 -2.23
C VAL A 839 -34.01 -32.63 -2.13
N THR A 840 -33.85 -31.82 -3.17
CA THR A 840 -32.85 -30.74 -3.19
C THR A 840 -33.28 -29.59 -2.27
N ILE A 841 -34.55 -29.24 -2.26
CA ILE A 841 -35.13 -28.26 -1.33
C ILE A 841 -34.94 -28.73 0.12
N ASP A 842 -35.22 -30.00 0.43
CA ASP A 842 -35.06 -30.54 1.78
C ASP A 842 -33.60 -30.53 2.24
N LYS A 843 -32.65 -30.85 1.35
CA LYS A 843 -31.20 -30.77 1.65
C LYS A 843 -30.72 -29.34 1.88
N LEU A 844 -31.23 -28.39 1.11
CA LEU A 844 -30.90 -26.97 1.25
C LEU A 844 -31.51 -26.39 2.54
N ALA A 845 -32.74 -26.78 2.88
CA ALA A 845 -33.40 -26.39 4.12
C ALA A 845 -32.62 -26.88 5.34
N ALA A 846 -32.04 -28.08 5.30
CA ALA A 846 -31.15 -28.60 6.34
C ALA A 846 -29.87 -27.76 6.54
N SER A 847 -29.51 -26.93 5.56
CA SER A 847 -28.36 -26.00 5.61
C SER A 847 -28.80 -24.55 5.81
N ASN A 848 -30.03 -24.29 6.29
CA ASN A 848 -30.60 -22.95 6.47
C ASN A 848 -30.72 -22.12 5.17
N VAL A 849 -30.93 -22.80 4.04
CA VAL A 849 -31.27 -22.18 2.75
C VAL A 849 -32.74 -22.50 2.44
N PHE A 850 -33.59 -21.47 2.39
CA PHE A 850 -35.03 -21.63 2.38
C PHE A 850 -35.63 -21.41 0.99
N PHE A 851 -36.52 -22.32 0.57
CA PHE A 851 -37.25 -22.21 -0.68
C PHE A 851 -38.33 -21.13 -0.66
N ILE A 852 -38.35 -20.30 -1.71
CA ILE A 852 -39.31 -19.21 -1.90
C ILE A 852 -40.31 -19.54 -3.00
N ALA A 853 -39.81 -19.91 -4.19
CA ALA A 853 -40.62 -20.08 -5.38
C ALA A 853 -39.92 -20.94 -6.43
N LYS A 854 -40.70 -21.57 -7.31
CA LYS A 854 -40.21 -22.20 -8.54
C LYS A 854 -40.91 -21.62 -9.77
N ARG A 855 -40.18 -21.51 -10.88
CA ARG A 855 -40.70 -21.03 -12.17
C ARG A 855 -40.19 -21.91 -13.31
N PRO A 856 -41.07 -22.46 -14.16
CA PRO A 856 -40.64 -23.12 -15.39
C PRO A 856 -40.21 -22.08 -16.43
N LEU A 857 -39.03 -22.25 -17.02
CA LEU A 857 -38.55 -21.44 -18.14
C LEU A 857 -39.11 -22.02 -19.45
N ARG A 858 -40.08 -21.32 -20.05
CA ARG A 858 -40.90 -21.83 -21.16
C ARG A 858 -40.10 -22.08 -22.45
N ASP A 859 -38.88 -21.57 -22.55
CA ASP A 859 -38.06 -21.62 -23.77
C ASP A 859 -36.86 -22.59 -23.69
N THR A 860 -36.48 -23.07 -22.50
CA THR A 860 -35.25 -23.87 -22.30
C THR A 860 -35.46 -25.23 -21.60
N ASN A 861 -36.70 -25.62 -21.28
CA ASN A 861 -37.02 -26.84 -20.51
C ASN A 861 -36.31 -26.93 -19.14
N GLN A 862 -35.81 -25.80 -18.63
CA GLN A 862 -35.14 -25.67 -17.32
C GLN A 862 -36.13 -25.19 -16.25
N GLU A 863 -35.84 -25.53 -14.99
CA GLU A 863 -36.55 -24.99 -13.83
C GLU A 863 -35.68 -23.99 -13.07
N ALA A 864 -36.26 -22.83 -12.74
CA ALA A 864 -35.66 -21.84 -11.85
C ALA A 864 -36.22 -22.00 -10.43
N LEU A 865 -35.33 -22.09 -9.44
CA LEU A 865 -35.62 -22.15 -8.01
C LEU A 865 -35.11 -20.86 -7.35
N TYR A 866 -35.98 -20.17 -6.63
CA TYR A 866 -35.66 -18.99 -5.85
C TYR A 866 -35.53 -19.37 -4.38
N LEU A 867 -34.40 -19.02 -3.78
CA LEU A 867 -34.00 -19.42 -2.44
C LEU A 867 -33.51 -18.20 -1.66
N SER A 868 -33.72 -18.19 -0.34
CA SER A 868 -33.19 -17.17 0.56
C SER A 868 -32.36 -17.79 1.67
N ALA A 869 -31.27 -17.12 2.01
CA ALA A 869 -30.48 -17.39 3.20
C ALA A 869 -30.17 -16.07 3.91
N LYS A 870 -29.67 -16.13 5.14
CA LYS A 870 -29.32 -14.94 5.91
C LYS A 870 -28.05 -15.18 6.71
N LEU A 871 -27.12 -14.24 6.60
CA LEU A 871 -25.88 -14.23 7.36
C LEU A 871 -26.07 -13.51 8.72
N PRO A 872 -25.15 -13.73 9.67
CA PRO A 872 -25.11 -12.97 10.91
C PRO A 872 -25.08 -11.46 10.63
N ARG A 873 -25.74 -10.63 11.46
CA ARG A 873 -26.01 -9.18 11.25
C ARG A 873 -27.13 -8.83 10.26
N ASN A 874 -28.09 -9.73 10.04
CA ASN A 874 -29.28 -9.49 9.22
C ASN A 874 -28.98 -9.17 7.74
N ILE A 875 -27.94 -9.78 7.18
CA ILE A 875 -27.60 -9.61 5.76
C ILE A 875 -28.33 -10.70 4.95
N PRO A 876 -29.30 -10.34 4.08
CA PRO A 876 -30.00 -11.31 3.25
C PRO A 876 -29.17 -11.73 2.05
N ILE A 877 -29.18 -13.02 1.75
CA ILE A 877 -28.61 -13.61 0.53
C ILE A 877 -29.77 -14.14 -0.29
N LEU A 878 -29.87 -13.67 -1.54
CA LEU A 878 -30.91 -14.08 -2.46
C LEU A 878 -30.28 -14.92 -3.57
N ILE A 879 -30.85 -16.09 -3.84
CA ILE A 879 -30.27 -17.06 -4.77
C ILE A 879 -31.33 -17.46 -5.80
N GLU A 880 -30.96 -17.41 -7.07
CA GLU A 880 -31.68 -18.02 -8.20
C GLU A 880 -30.85 -19.18 -8.72
N MET A 881 -31.42 -20.39 -8.73
CA MET A 881 -30.79 -21.60 -9.22
C MET A 881 -31.58 -22.10 -10.43
N THR A 882 -30.91 -22.22 -11.57
CA THR A 882 -31.47 -22.75 -12.82
C THR A 882 -30.78 -24.05 -13.21
N ALA A 883 -31.55 -25.11 -13.41
CA ALA A 883 -31.01 -26.40 -13.84
C ALA A 883 -32.00 -27.16 -14.71
N LEU A 884 -31.46 -28.08 -15.52
CA LEU A 884 -32.26 -29.07 -16.23
C LEU A 884 -32.26 -30.38 -15.43
N ILE A 885 -33.44 -30.82 -14.99
CA ILE A 885 -33.58 -31.99 -14.11
C ILE A 885 -32.98 -33.23 -14.77
N GLY A 886 -32.09 -33.93 -14.05
CA GLY A 886 -31.46 -35.17 -14.50
C GLY A 886 -30.21 -35.00 -15.36
N ASN A 887 -29.82 -33.77 -15.73
CA ASN A 887 -28.60 -33.49 -16.48
C ASN A 887 -27.55 -32.73 -15.63
N PRO A 888 -26.26 -32.90 -15.94
CA PRO A 888 -25.18 -32.14 -15.30
C PRO A 888 -25.21 -30.68 -15.76
N GLY A 889 -25.01 -29.76 -14.81
CA GLY A 889 -25.00 -28.32 -15.06
C GLY A 889 -26.08 -27.60 -14.26
N VAL A 890 -25.66 -26.88 -13.23
CA VAL A 890 -26.51 -26.00 -12.43
C VAL A 890 -25.96 -24.57 -12.51
N ASN A 891 -26.77 -23.65 -13.03
CA ASN A 891 -26.44 -22.23 -13.06
C ASN A 891 -27.01 -21.55 -11.82
N MET A 892 -26.14 -20.87 -11.08
CA MET A 892 -26.48 -20.19 -9.84
C MET A 892 -26.23 -18.69 -9.99
N ARG A 893 -27.21 -17.88 -9.62
CA ARG A 893 -27.15 -16.42 -9.55
C ARG A 893 -27.42 -15.99 -8.11
N ASN A 894 -26.55 -15.15 -7.56
CA ASN A 894 -26.69 -14.64 -6.19
C ASN A 894 -26.58 -13.11 -6.18
N GLN A 895 -27.41 -12.46 -5.37
CA GLN A 895 -27.29 -11.03 -5.03
C GLN A 895 -27.24 -10.83 -3.50
N ASP A 896 -26.32 -9.97 -3.06
CA ASP A 896 -26.20 -9.50 -1.67
C ASP A 896 -26.13 -7.95 -1.62
N SER A 897 -26.82 -7.39 -0.63
CA SER A 897 -26.84 -5.98 -0.23
C SER A 897 -25.48 -5.32 0.05
N LYS A 898 -24.40 -6.06 0.35
CA LYS A 898 -23.13 -5.46 0.83
C LYS A 898 -21.83 -5.93 0.15
N SER A 899 -21.89 -6.81 -0.85
CA SER A 899 -20.69 -7.35 -1.50
C SER A 899 -20.29 -6.53 -2.74
N ARG A 900 -19.35 -5.59 -2.60
CA ARG A 900 -18.71 -4.90 -3.74
C ARG A 900 -17.41 -5.56 -4.22
N ASN A 901 -16.85 -6.55 -3.48
CA ASN A 901 -15.59 -7.27 -3.79
C ASN A 901 -15.37 -8.49 -2.84
N GLY A 902 -16.33 -9.41 -2.73
CA GLY A 902 -16.20 -10.61 -1.89
C GLY A 902 -15.96 -11.91 -2.67
N PRO A 903 -15.32 -12.93 -2.08
CA PRO A 903 -15.15 -14.23 -2.72
C PRO A 903 -16.52 -14.84 -2.99
N THR A 904 -16.60 -15.59 -4.10
CA THR A 904 -17.76 -16.29 -4.63
C THR A 904 -18.66 -16.86 -3.51
N LEU A 905 -19.85 -16.27 -3.30
CA LEU A 905 -20.83 -16.67 -2.27
C LEU A 905 -21.53 -18.02 -2.54
N LEU A 906 -21.01 -18.85 -3.47
CA LEU A 906 -21.62 -20.10 -3.95
C LEU A 906 -20.60 -21.22 -4.15
#